data_AF-A0A914IXH5-F1
#
_entry.id   AF-A0A914IXH5-F1
#
_cell.length_a   1.000
_cell.length_b   1.000
_cell.length_c   1.000
_cell.angle_alpha   90.00
_cell.angle_beta   90.00
_cell.angle_gamma   90.00
#
_symmetry.space_group_name_H-M   'P 1'
#
loop_
_entity.id
_entity.type
_entity.pdbx_description
1 polymer ?
#
loop_
_entity_poly.entity_id
_entity_poly.type
_entity_poly.pdbx_seq_one_letter_code
_entity_poly.pdbx_strand_id
1 'polypeptide(L)'
;MTRTTVSVEFKMVVKWFLLLLMMKHVICFVDNGILGDPYVQCGADRINVRFDTRNVFKGIVFVEDHLADPECRSAPVEGSGNSVRNASLSLGFKDCGIERRPSDNPKGIFLTTTLIVAFNAEFLTKIDRVYVVQCYYMEMQNMLERQIQVNMPPPVLHTQQVPMPVCRYEVLDSTPEGPPVFYATIGQMVYHKWTCEAQTENQFCMTVHSCTVDDGNGDKVELIDADGCAKDKYLLQNLDYISDLMVGKEAHVYKYADKPSMFFDCQITLTIKEPDQQYCDVPNCPDPPRRRRQHSSLTANQTKTESPVQDNFIITSENVKHPSWMEGHLSLDSKHICLSNNGLGAMAIVNVLFVLSSGVLYWNAFRLVKKISNEKMSSIASTSQADWSQIIKGCCAGGTAAAISKTTLAPVDRVKLMLQLQNGHSYLLQKQGLINCLRKIYVEQGILSLWRGNSASIVRCFPSYALNFAFRDYYRLLFLAGIDKKEQRARFVLGNIAAGGLGGATTSCICYPLDLLRTKLAVDAKKDGSKKFVGMLDCAQKIYSKEGIVGLYRGFLVSLQFVVVSRAIFFGLFDTLRLTIVDDTRKLHFVAVWCLAQTCLVTSSILTYPFDTVRRRLMMESGKKEKKFSGSLDCWQKILKAEGVNGFFRGCLTNSLRTASGAFVLATYYEVIKYM
;
A
#
# COMPACT_ATOMS: atom_id res chain seq x y z
N MET A 1 -38.80 -3.99 34.24
CA MET A 1 -38.69 -3.62 32.81
C MET A 1 -37.23 -3.66 32.36
N THR A 2 -36.69 -4.83 31.99
CA THR A 2 -35.23 -5.02 31.76
C THR A 2 -34.87 -5.88 30.54
N ARG A 3 -35.84 -6.19 29.67
CA ARG A 3 -35.64 -7.11 28.51
C ARG A 3 -35.49 -6.43 27.14
N THR A 4 -35.71 -5.12 27.02
CA THR A 4 -35.89 -4.45 25.72
C THR A 4 -34.61 -3.87 25.10
N THR A 5 -33.65 -3.36 25.88
CA THR A 5 -32.46 -2.67 25.32
C THR A 5 -31.46 -3.60 24.64
N VAL A 6 -31.26 -4.82 25.16
CA VAL A 6 -30.34 -5.83 24.57
C VAL A 6 -30.83 -6.31 23.20
N SER A 7 -32.15 -6.40 23.02
CA SER A 7 -32.78 -6.72 21.73
C SER A 7 -32.39 -5.69 20.67
N VAL A 8 -32.31 -4.40 21.02
CA VAL A 8 -31.99 -3.32 20.08
C VAL A 8 -30.54 -3.39 19.62
N GLU A 9 -29.55 -3.59 20.51
CA GLU A 9 -28.14 -3.60 20.09
C GLU A 9 -27.77 -4.85 19.27
N PHE A 10 -28.27 -6.04 19.63
CA PHE A 10 -28.06 -7.25 18.81
C PHE A 10 -28.78 -7.15 17.46
N LYS A 11 -30.02 -6.63 17.42
CA LYS A 11 -30.70 -6.30 16.17
C LYS A 11 -30.00 -5.20 15.38
N MET A 12 -29.24 -4.31 16.01
CA MET A 12 -28.41 -3.32 15.32
C MET A 12 -27.26 -3.98 14.57
N VAL A 13 -26.59 -4.96 15.17
CA VAL A 13 -25.54 -5.76 14.51
C VAL A 13 -26.13 -6.49 13.31
N VAL A 14 -27.26 -7.19 13.49
CA VAL A 14 -27.96 -7.88 12.39
C VAL A 14 -28.45 -6.88 11.33
N LYS A 15 -28.98 -5.71 11.70
CA LYS A 15 -29.37 -4.67 10.75
C LYS A 15 -28.20 -4.05 10.00
N TRP A 16 -27.02 -3.87 10.62
CA TRP A 16 -25.81 -3.40 9.94
C TRP A 16 -25.23 -4.45 9.00
N PHE A 17 -25.32 -5.74 9.37
CA PHE A 17 -24.93 -6.85 8.50
C PHE A 17 -25.91 -7.02 7.33
N LEU A 18 -27.21 -6.79 7.56
CA LEU A 18 -28.21 -6.64 6.51
C LEU A 18 -28.02 -5.36 5.68
N LEU A 19 -27.49 -4.27 6.26
CA LEU A 19 -27.15 -3.04 5.52
C LEU A 19 -25.95 -3.27 4.58
N LEU A 20 -24.98 -4.08 5.00
CA LEU A 20 -23.88 -4.58 4.17
C LEU A 20 -24.39 -5.44 3.00
N LEU A 21 -25.40 -6.29 3.24
CA LEU A 21 -26.08 -7.06 2.19
C LEU A 21 -26.94 -6.15 1.28
N MET A 22 -27.63 -5.15 1.83
CA MET A 22 -28.43 -4.18 1.07
C MET A 22 -27.57 -3.20 0.26
N MET A 23 -26.31 -2.96 0.65
CA MET A 23 -25.37 -2.16 -0.17
C MET A 23 -25.02 -2.82 -1.51
N LYS A 24 -25.27 -4.13 -1.71
CA LYS A 24 -25.26 -4.74 -3.07
C LYS A 24 -26.39 -4.21 -3.98
N HIS A 25 -27.46 -3.65 -3.43
CA HIS A 25 -28.65 -3.23 -4.20
C HIS A 25 -28.87 -1.72 -4.25
N VAL A 26 -28.27 -0.93 -3.35
CA VAL A 26 -28.51 0.53 -3.28
C VAL A 26 -27.61 1.32 -4.25
N ILE A 27 -26.54 0.71 -4.78
CA ILE A 27 -25.70 1.36 -5.81
C ILE A 27 -26.30 1.09 -7.19
N CYS A 28 -27.39 1.82 -7.51
CA CYS A 28 -27.87 1.93 -8.88
C CYS A 28 -26.98 2.92 -9.65
N PHE A 29 -25.78 2.49 -10.05
CA PHE A 29 -25.06 3.18 -11.12
C PHE A 29 -25.67 2.75 -12.46
N VAL A 30 -25.98 3.73 -13.30
CA VAL A 30 -26.25 3.50 -14.73
C VAL A 30 -24.92 3.20 -15.42
N ASP A 31 -24.37 2.01 -15.16
CA ASP A 31 -23.19 1.48 -15.85
C ASP A 31 -23.64 0.82 -17.17
N ASN A 32 -24.23 1.62 -18.06
CA ASN A 32 -24.38 1.23 -19.45
C ASN A 32 -23.15 1.72 -20.22
N GLY A 33 -22.56 0.82 -20.98
CA GLY A 33 -21.37 1.08 -21.77
C GLY A 33 -21.48 0.37 -23.12
N ILE A 34 -20.82 0.94 -24.12
CA ILE A 34 -20.77 0.40 -25.48
C ILE A 34 -19.86 -0.85 -25.49
N LEU A 35 -20.26 -1.88 -26.23
CA LEU A 35 -19.54 -3.13 -26.35
C LEU A 35 -18.81 -3.20 -27.70
N GLY A 36 -17.49 -2.97 -27.66
CA GLY A 36 -16.64 -3.01 -28.86
C GLY A 36 -16.82 -1.80 -29.78
N ASP A 37 -16.40 -1.98 -31.03
CA ASP A 37 -16.48 -0.97 -32.08
C ASP A 37 -17.86 -0.99 -32.77
N PRO A 38 -18.35 0.15 -33.29
CA PRO A 38 -19.65 0.23 -33.97
C PRO A 38 -19.65 -0.55 -35.29
N TYR A 39 -20.78 -1.19 -35.59
CA TYR A 39 -21.01 -1.79 -36.89
C TYR A 39 -21.42 -0.69 -37.89
N VAL A 40 -20.59 -0.48 -38.91
CA VAL A 40 -20.80 0.52 -39.97
C VAL A 40 -21.16 -0.19 -41.27
N GLN A 41 -22.28 0.19 -41.88
CA GLN A 41 -22.70 -0.28 -43.19
C GLN A 41 -22.81 0.92 -44.15
N CYS A 42 -21.84 1.01 -45.05
CA CYS A 42 -21.77 1.99 -46.13
C CYS A 42 -22.72 1.57 -47.27
N GLY A 43 -23.89 2.21 -47.37
CA GLY A 43 -24.88 1.97 -48.43
C GLY A 43 -24.54 2.69 -49.75
N ALA A 44 -25.50 2.75 -50.67
CA ALA A 44 -25.36 3.47 -51.94
C ALA A 44 -25.69 4.98 -51.83
N ASP A 45 -26.52 5.34 -50.84
CA ASP A 45 -27.09 6.67 -50.61
C ASP A 45 -27.06 7.10 -49.13
N ARG A 46 -26.95 6.13 -48.21
CA ARG A 46 -26.96 6.32 -46.74
C ARG A 46 -25.88 5.53 -46.03
N ILE A 47 -25.39 6.06 -44.91
CA ILE A 47 -24.51 5.37 -43.95
C ILE A 47 -25.36 4.91 -42.76
N ASN A 48 -25.42 3.60 -42.51
CA ASN A 48 -26.07 3.03 -41.34
C ASN A 48 -25.03 2.66 -40.29
N VAL A 49 -25.14 3.21 -39.08
CA VAL A 49 -24.24 2.91 -37.97
C VAL A 49 -25.03 2.33 -36.81
N ARG A 50 -24.54 1.23 -36.23
CA ARG A 50 -25.14 0.54 -35.09
C ARG A 50 -24.14 0.37 -33.96
N PHE A 51 -24.57 0.75 -32.76
CA PHE A 51 -23.84 0.58 -31.50
C PHE A 51 -24.56 -0.46 -30.65
N ASP A 52 -23.86 -1.49 -30.19
CA ASP A 52 -24.40 -2.45 -29.23
C ASP A 52 -23.96 -2.07 -27.80
N THR A 53 -24.88 -2.14 -26.84
CA THR A 53 -24.70 -1.65 -25.47
C THR A 53 -24.95 -2.75 -24.43
N ARG A 54 -24.25 -2.68 -23.29
CA ARG A 54 -24.30 -3.70 -22.23
C ARG A 54 -25.73 -3.88 -21.67
N ASN A 55 -26.42 -2.78 -21.47
CA ASN A 55 -27.79 -2.67 -20.97
C ASN A 55 -28.67 -1.93 -21.99
N VAL A 56 -29.99 -1.83 -21.77
CA VAL A 56 -30.90 -1.09 -22.66
C VAL A 56 -30.44 0.37 -22.80
N PHE A 57 -30.23 0.82 -24.04
CA PHE A 57 -29.85 2.20 -24.33
C PHE A 57 -31.05 3.13 -24.13
N LYS A 58 -30.83 4.21 -23.37
CA LYS A 58 -31.83 5.27 -23.09
C LYS A 58 -31.30 6.67 -23.44
N GLY A 59 -30.16 6.72 -24.10
CA GLY A 59 -29.50 7.94 -24.53
C GLY A 59 -29.92 8.34 -25.93
N ILE A 60 -29.10 9.20 -26.54
CA ILE A 60 -29.23 9.62 -27.93
C ILE A 60 -27.89 9.45 -28.65
N VAL A 61 -27.94 9.11 -29.93
CA VAL A 61 -26.79 9.14 -30.84
C VAL A 61 -27.04 10.26 -31.85
N PHE A 62 -26.07 11.13 -32.06
CA PHE A 62 -26.21 12.26 -32.98
C PHE A 62 -24.88 12.60 -33.67
N VAL A 63 -24.96 13.29 -34.80
CA VAL A 63 -23.79 13.84 -35.49
C VAL A 63 -23.31 15.11 -34.77
N GLU A 64 -21.98 15.24 -34.61
CA GLU A 64 -21.33 16.43 -34.03
C GLU A 64 -21.89 17.73 -34.65
N ASP A 65 -22.16 18.72 -33.80
CA ASP A 65 -22.80 20.02 -34.10
C ASP A 65 -24.21 20.00 -34.75
N HIS A 66 -24.78 18.84 -35.07
CA HIS A 66 -26.10 18.70 -35.74
C HIS A 66 -27.20 18.13 -34.83
N LEU A 67 -27.09 18.30 -33.50
CA LEU A 67 -28.07 17.80 -32.52
C LEU A 67 -29.47 18.40 -32.70
N ALA A 68 -29.59 19.60 -33.26
CA ALA A 68 -30.87 20.25 -33.50
C ALA A 68 -31.72 19.52 -34.55
N ASP A 69 -31.07 18.94 -35.56
CA ASP A 69 -31.73 18.34 -36.72
C ASP A 69 -32.27 16.94 -36.41
N PRO A 70 -33.56 16.66 -36.68
CA PRO A 70 -34.18 15.38 -36.33
C PRO A 70 -33.66 14.21 -37.18
N GLU A 71 -33.14 14.47 -38.38
CA GLU A 71 -32.58 13.43 -39.26
C GLU A 71 -31.13 13.06 -38.90
N CYS A 72 -30.45 13.91 -38.13
CA CYS A 72 -29.05 13.76 -37.72
C CYS A 72 -28.88 13.15 -36.32
N ARG A 73 -29.99 12.71 -35.71
CA ARG A 73 -30.03 12.07 -34.39
C ARG A 73 -30.96 10.86 -34.36
N SER A 74 -30.66 9.90 -33.50
CA SER A 74 -31.54 8.76 -33.22
C SER A 74 -32.79 9.25 -32.47
N ALA A 75 -33.96 8.73 -32.82
CA ALA A 75 -35.17 8.93 -32.01
C ALA A 75 -34.95 8.41 -30.57
N PRO A 76 -35.41 9.12 -29.53
CA PRO A 76 -35.45 8.58 -28.17
C PRO A 76 -36.24 7.28 -28.14
N VAL A 77 -35.71 6.24 -27.49
CA VAL A 77 -36.35 4.92 -27.43
C VAL A 77 -37.49 4.92 -26.42
N GLU A 78 -38.63 5.49 -26.82
CA GLU A 78 -39.87 5.47 -26.04
C GLU A 78 -40.79 4.30 -26.47
N GLY A 79 -41.14 3.45 -25.50
CA GLY A 79 -42.41 2.70 -25.50
C GLY A 79 -42.60 1.53 -26.48
N SER A 80 -41.69 1.25 -27.42
CA SER A 80 -41.82 0.07 -28.29
C SER A 80 -41.43 -1.22 -27.55
N GLY A 81 -42.30 -2.24 -27.60
CA GLY A 81 -42.29 -3.42 -26.72
C GLY A 81 -41.12 -4.42 -26.86
N ASN A 82 -40.08 -4.10 -27.64
CA ASN A 82 -38.85 -4.87 -27.72
C ASN A 82 -37.69 -4.06 -27.12
N SER A 83 -37.17 -4.52 -25.98
CA SER A 83 -36.07 -3.89 -25.23
C SER A 83 -34.71 -4.04 -25.94
N VAL A 84 -34.53 -3.42 -27.11
CA VAL A 84 -33.33 -3.64 -27.93
C VAL A 84 -32.11 -3.00 -27.26
N ARG A 85 -31.00 -3.75 -27.20
CA ARG A 85 -29.72 -3.32 -26.61
C ARG A 85 -28.82 -2.59 -27.61
N ASN A 86 -29.41 -1.97 -28.62
CA ASN A 86 -28.67 -1.26 -29.65
C ASN A 86 -29.19 0.16 -29.85
N ALA A 87 -28.32 1.01 -30.35
CA ALA A 87 -28.66 2.31 -30.90
C ALA A 87 -28.27 2.32 -32.37
N SER A 88 -29.11 2.85 -33.25
CA SER A 88 -28.86 2.91 -34.69
C SER A 88 -29.19 4.27 -35.25
N LEU A 89 -28.35 4.75 -36.17
CA LEU A 89 -28.49 6.02 -36.87
C LEU A 89 -28.23 5.82 -38.38
N SER A 90 -29.04 6.46 -39.22
CA SER A 90 -29.04 6.29 -40.68
C SER A 90 -28.93 7.65 -41.37
N LEU A 91 -27.73 7.99 -41.85
CA LEU A 91 -27.39 9.32 -42.36
C LEU A 91 -27.44 9.36 -43.88
N GLY A 92 -28.05 10.38 -44.48
CA GLY A 92 -27.99 10.63 -45.93
C GLY A 92 -26.68 11.33 -46.31
N PHE A 93 -26.11 10.99 -47.48
CA PHE A 93 -24.80 11.54 -47.88
C PHE A 93 -24.77 13.07 -48.08
N LYS A 94 -25.93 13.72 -48.23
CA LYS A 94 -26.06 15.17 -48.48
C LYS A 94 -26.38 15.97 -47.22
N ASP A 95 -26.66 15.27 -46.13
CA ASP A 95 -27.28 15.79 -44.93
C ASP A 95 -26.30 15.63 -43.76
N CYS A 96 -26.55 16.30 -42.63
CA CYS A 96 -25.76 16.15 -41.40
C CYS A 96 -24.23 16.41 -41.55
N GLY A 97 -23.84 17.32 -42.43
CA GLY A 97 -22.45 17.82 -42.49
C GLY A 97 -21.38 16.79 -42.87
N ILE A 98 -21.71 15.68 -43.54
CA ILE A 98 -20.74 14.64 -43.92
C ILE A 98 -19.63 15.21 -44.83
N GLU A 99 -18.39 15.16 -44.34
CA GLU A 99 -17.23 15.64 -45.08
C GLU A 99 -16.85 14.66 -46.20
N ARG A 100 -16.58 15.19 -47.40
CA ARG A 100 -16.19 14.41 -48.56
C ARG A 100 -14.76 14.75 -48.98
N ARG A 101 -13.85 13.77 -48.90
CA ARG A 101 -12.46 13.94 -49.34
C ARG A 101 -12.16 13.00 -50.52
N PRO A 102 -11.83 13.52 -51.71
CA PRO A 102 -11.33 12.68 -52.80
C PRO A 102 -9.96 12.10 -52.44
N SER A 103 -9.64 10.96 -53.04
CA SER A 103 -8.36 10.25 -52.90
C SER A 103 -7.87 9.86 -54.28
N ASP A 104 -6.61 10.17 -54.59
CA ASP A 104 -5.99 9.84 -55.87
C ASP A 104 -5.29 8.47 -55.86
N ASN A 105 -4.93 7.95 -54.68
CA ASN A 105 -4.25 6.66 -54.53
C ASN A 105 -4.62 5.95 -53.20
N PRO A 106 -5.50 4.93 -53.22
CA PRO A 106 -6.30 4.48 -54.36
C PRO A 106 -7.31 5.55 -54.81
N LYS A 107 -7.76 5.46 -56.08
CA LYS A 107 -8.77 6.37 -56.64
C LYS A 107 -10.16 6.12 -56.07
N GLY A 108 -10.74 7.16 -55.47
CA GLY A 108 -12.07 7.10 -54.88
C GLY A 108 -12.41 8.31 -54.02
N ILE A 109 -13.42 8.17 -53.17
CA ILE A 109 -13.87 9.22 -52.27
C ILE A 109 -14.14 8.67 -50.87
N PHE A 110 -13.65 9.38 -49.85
CA PHE A 110 -13.95 9.14 -48.45
C PHE A 110 -15.11 10.03 -48.00
N LEU A 111 -16.14 9.43 -47.42
CA LEU A 111 -17.20 10.11 -46.69
C LEU A 111 -16.93 9.96 -45.19
N THR A 112 -16.77 11.06 -44.46
CA THR A 112 -16.36 11.08 -43.04
C THR A 112 -17.38 11.84 -42.20
N THR A 113 -17.74 11.32 -41.03
CA THR A 113 -18.66 11.96 -40.08
C THR A 113 -18.31 11.60 -38.64
N THR A 114 -18.52 12.53 -37.71
CA THR A 114 -18.28 12.33 -36.27
C THR A 114 -19.59 12.06 -35.55
N LEU A 115 -19.68 10.93 -34.84
CA LEU A 115 -20.85 10.51 -34.06
C LEU A 115 -20.59 10.58 -32.57
N ILE A 116 -21.50 11.21 -31.85
CA ILE A 116 -21.51 11.30 -30.40
C ILE A 116 -22.60 10.38 -29.86
N VAL A 117 -22.22 9.43 -29.01
CA VAL A 117 -23.12 8.56 -28.25
C VAL A 117 -23.22 9.09 -26.83
N ALA A 118 -24.34 9.75 -26.53
CA ALA A 118 -24.61 10.36 -25.23
C ALA A 118 -25.61 9.54 -24.42
N PHE A 119 -25.26 9.14 -23.20
CA PHE A 119 -26.13 8.38 -22.30
C PHE A 119 -27.17 9.24 -21.56
N ASN A 120 -27.10 10.56 -21.70
CA ASN A 120 -28.10 11.54 -21.26
C ASN A 120 -28.50 12.41 -22.47
N ALA A 121 -29.78 12.76 -22.59
CA ALA A 121 -30.30 13.56 -23.70
C ALA A 121 -29.98 15.06 -23.60
N GLU A 122 -29.65 15.57 -22.40
CA GLU A 122 -29.44 17.01 -22.16
C GLU A 122 -27.97 17.41 -21.95
N PHE A 123 -27.11 16.49 -21.49
CA PHE A 123 -25.75 16.80 -21.06
C PHE A 123 -24.74 15.74 -21.48
N LEU A 124 -23.59 16.17 -22.02
CA LEU A 124 -22.43 15.30 -22.22
C LEU A 124 -21.67 15.06 -20.91
N THR A 125 -21.18 13.83 -20.75
CA THR A 125 -20.62 13.27 -19.53
C THR A 125 -19.38 12.42 -19.85
N LYS A 126 -18.59 12.09 -18.82
CA LYS A 126 -17.32 11.34 -18.98
C LYS A 126 -17.47 9.92 -19.55
N ILE A 127 -18.68 9.35 -19.56
CA ILE A 127 -18.94 8.00 -20.11
C ILE A 127 -19.31 8.02 -21.59
N ASP A 128 -19.66 9.19 -22.13
CA ASP A 128 -20.07 9.37 -23.52
C ASP A 128 -18.87 9.22 -24.46
N ARG A 129 -19.14 8.82 -25.71
CA ARG A 129 -18.11 8.41 -26.67
C ARG A 129 -18.30 9.10 -28.01
N VAL A 130 -17.17 9.46 -28.60
CA VAL A 130 -17.07 10.08 -29.92
C VAL A 130 -16.42 9.08 -30.86
N TYR A 131 -17.02 8.85 -32.02
CA TYR A 131 -16.55 7.93 -33.06
C TYR A 131 -16.45 8.67 -34.38
N VAL A 132 -15.30 8.61 -35.04
CA VAL A 132 -15.16 9.06 -36.43
C VAL A 132 -15.45 7.87 -37.34
N VAL A 133 -16.52 7.98 -38.13
CA VAL A 133 -16.95 6.96 -39.09
C VAL A 133 -16.55 7.40 -40.49
N GLN A 134 -15.84 6.53 -41.20
CA GLN A 134 -15.32 6.81 -42.54
C GLN A 134 -15.71 5.67 -43.50
N CYS A 135 -16.45 6.00 -44.56
CA CYS A 135 -16.80 5.09 -45.65
C CYS A 135 -15.97 5.44 -46.88
N TYR A 136 -15.35 4.44 -47.52
CA TYR A 136 -14.55 4.63 -48.72
C TYR A 136 -15.23 4.01 -49.95
N TYR A 137 -15.39 4.80 -51.01
CA TYR A 137 -15.99 4.38 -52.28
C TYR A 137 -14.92 4.46 -53.37
N MET A 138 -14.48 3.29 -53.86
CA MET A 138 -13.52 3.20 -54.97
C MET A 138 -14.18 3.55 -56.30
N GLU A 139 -13.42 4.22 -57.17
CA GLU A 139 -13.77 4.39 -58.57
C GLU A 139 -13.54 3.07 -59.33
N MET A 140 -14.58 2.50 -59.95
CA MET A 140 -14.43 1.33 -60.81
C MET A 140 -13.77 1.72 -62.14
N GLN A 141 -12.47 1.47 -62.27
CA GLN A 141 -11.78 1.56 -63.56
C GLN A 141 -12.09 0.34 -64.45
N ASN A 142 -13.19 0.43 -65.21
CA ASN A 142 -13.49 -0.54 -66.26
C ASN A 142 -12.62 -0.29 -67.50
N MET A 143 -11.46 -0.94 -67.58
CA MET A 143 -10.81 -1.22 -68.86
C MET A 143 -11.12 -2.66 -69.28
N LEU A 144 -11.99 -2.81 -70.29
CA LEU A 144 -12.36 -4.08 -70.89
C LEU A 144 -11.44 -4.40 -72.08
N GLU A 145 -10.27 -4.97 -71.81
CA GLU A 145 -9.49 -5.65 -72.86
C GLU A 145 -9.10 -7.06 -72.42
N ARG A 146 -9.60 -8.06 -73.15
CA ARG A 146 -9.17 -9.45 -73.03
C ARG A 146 -8.01 -9.70 -73.99
N GLN A 147 -6.84 -10.02 -73.47
CA GLN A 147 -5.92 -10.95 -74.13
C GLN A 147 -5.16 -11.76 -73.08
N ILE A 148 -5.20 -13.09 -73.22
CA ILE A 148 -4.38 -13.99 -72.41
C ILE A 148 -2.99 -14.04 -73.05
N GLN A 149 -1.98 -13.59 -72.31
CA GLN A 149 -0.59 -13.95 -72.54
C GLN A 149 -0.11 -14.79 -71.36
N VAL A 150 0.38 -16.00 -71.65
CA VAL A 150 0.96 -16.90 -70.65
C VAL A 150 2.46 -16.61 -70.57
N ASN A 151 2.83 -15.71 -69.67
CA ASN A 151 4.21 -15.52 -69.24
C ASN A 151 4.42 -16.22 -67.90
N MET A 152 5.60 -16.82 -67.68
CA MET A 152 5.94 -17.37 -66.37
C MET A 152 5.95 -16.25 -65.32
N PRO A 153 5.48 -16.50 -64.08
CA PRO A 153 5.58 -15.51 -63.03
C PRO A 153 7.06 -15.17 -62.80
N PRO A 154 7.41 -13.88 -62.57
CA PRO A 154 8.75 -13.53 -62.16
C PRO A 154 9.10 -14.27 -60.85
N PRO A 155 10.37 -14.66 -60.64
CA PRO A 155 10.77 -15.35 -59.42
C PRO A 155 10.40 -14.48 -58.21
N VAL A 156 9.59 -15.05 -57.30
CA VAL A 156 9.15 -14.37 -56.09
C VAL A 156 10.36 -14.09 -55.22
N LEU A 157 10.81 -12.83 -55.18
CA LEU A 157 11.88 -12.41 -54.30
C LEU A 157 11.43 -12.64 -52.85
N HIS A 158 11.92 -13.71 -52.23
CA HIS A 158 11.72 -13.96 -50.80
C HIS A 158 12.62 -13.03 -50.00
N THR A 159 12.20 -11.77 -49.86
CA THR A 159 12.83 -10.83 -48.94
C THR A 159 12.47 -11.20 -47.51
N GLN A 160 13.26 -12.06 -46.88
CA GLN A 160 13.18 -12.29 -45.45
C GLN A 160 13.67 -11.03 -44.72
N GLN A 161 12.74 -10.23 -44.20
CA GLN A 161 13.08 -9.11 -43.32
C GLN A 161 13.56 -9.67 -41.98
N VAL A 162 14.85 -9.54 -41.71
CA VAL A 162 15.45 -9.93 -40.42
C VAL A 162 15.29 -8.76 -39.43
N PRO A 163 14.56 -8.93 -38.32
CA PRO A 163 14.40 -7.86 -37.33
C PRO A 163 15.69 -7.66 -36.53
N MET A 164 16.03 -6.39 -36.28
CA MET A 164 17.20 -6.01 -35.48
C MET A 164 17.02 -6.41 -34.02
N PRO A 165 18.02 -7.03 -33.35
CA PRO A 165 17.91 -7.41 -31.94
C PRO A 165 17.92 -6.20 -31.01
N VAL A 166 17.32 -6.33 -29.83
CA VAL A 166 17.25 -5.26 -28.81
C VAL A 166 18.33 -5.48 -27.77
N CYS A 167 19.20 -4.49 -27.60
CA CYS A 167 20.34 -4.56 -26.69
C CYS A 167 20.14 -3.73 -25.42
N ARG A 168 20.62 -4.23 -24.29
CA ARG A 168 20.64 -3.53 -23.00
C ARG A 168 21.99 -3.67 -22.29
N TYR A 169 22.27 -2.69 -21.44
CA TYR A 169 23.42 -2.65 -20.55
C TYR A 169 22.93 -2.63 -19.10
N GLU A 170 23.51 -3.47 -18.26
CA GLU A 170 23.13 -3.65 -16.86
C GLU A 170 24.40 -3.73 -15.98
N VAL A 171 24.33 -3.16 -14.78
CA VAL A 171 25.38 -3.31 -13.74
C VAL A 171 24.80 -4.20 -12.65
N LEU A 172 25.43 -5.33 -12.36
CA LEU A 172 24.94 -6.38 -11.47
C LEU A 172 25.84 -6.54 -10.24
N ASP A 173 25.33 -7.14 -9.17
CA ASP A 173 26.11 -7.35 -7.94
C ASP A 173 27.05 -8.56 -8.06
N SER A 174 28.34 -8.28 -8.20
CA SER A 174 29.48 -9.23 -8.19
C SER A 174 29.47 -10.40 -9.18
N THR A 175 28.36 -10.74 -9.85
CA THR A 175 28.26 -11.91 -10.76
C THR A 175 27.37 -11.60 -11.98
N PRO A 176 27.53 -12.33 -13.11
CA PRO A 176 26.71 -12.13 -14.33
C PRO A 176 25.23 -12.50 -14.17
N GLU A 177 24.84 -13.15 -13.08
CA GLU A 177 23.46 -13.51 -12.71
C GLU A 177 22.97 -12.74 -11.48
N GLY A 178 23.78 -11.81 -10.95
CA GLY A 178 23.45 -11.00 -9.79
C GLY A 178 22.27 -10.05 -10.05
N PRO A 179 21.62 -9.55 -8.98
CA PRO A 179 20.59 -8.52 -9.12
C PRO A 179 21.19 -7.20 -9.64
N PRO A 180 20.42 -6.38 -10.39
CA PRO A 180 20.89 -5.09 -10.87
C PRO A 180 21.13 -4.10 -9.72
N VAL A 181 22.27 -3.41 -9.78
CA VAL A 181 22.80 -2.51 -8.76
C VAL A 181 22.56 -1.06 -9.16
N PHE A 182 21.54 -0.46 -8.55
CA PHE A 182 21.20 0.96 -8.75
C PHE A 182 21.97 1.91 -7.81
N TYR A 183 22.54 1.38 -6.73
CA TYR A 183 23.32 2.12 -5.75
C TYR A 183 24.47 1.25 -5.27
N ALA A 184 25.69 1.78 -5.32
CA ALA A 184 26.88 1.08 -4.86
C ALA A 184 27.82 2.01 -4.09
N THR A 185 28.66 1.41 -3.25
CA THR A 185 29.70 2.12 -2.50
C THR A 185 31.02 2.10 -3.25
N ILE A 186 31.84 3.15 -3.09
CA ILE A 186 33.15 3.23 -3.77
C ILE A 186 34.02 2.03 -3.32
N GLY A 187 34.58 1.31 -4.29
CA GLY A 187 35.36 0.08 -4.07
C GLY A 187 34.55 -1.21 -4.02
N GLN A 188 33.21 -1.15 -3.96
CA GLN A 188 32.35 -2.34 -4.12
C GLN A 188 32.60 -2.97 -5.49
N MET A 189 32.64 -4.30 -5.54
CA MET A 189 32.78 -5.03 -6.80
C MET A 189 31.42 -5.16 -7.48
N VAL A 190 31.35 -4.85 -8.77
CA VAL A 190 30.16 -4.96 -9.61
C VAL A 190 30.50 -5.60 -10.94
N TYR A 191 29.52 -6.26 -11.54
CA TYR A 191 29.64 -6.92 -12.83
C TYR A 191 28.93 -6.10 -13.91
N HIS A 192 29.68 -5.53 -14.85
CA HIS A 192 29.14 -4.84 -16.01
C HIS A 192 28.73 -5.87 -17.06
N LYS A 193 27.51 -5.78 -17.58
CA LYS A 193 26.93 -6.76 -18.51
C LYS A 193 26.25 -6.06 -19.68
N TRP A 194 26.55 -6.50 -20.90
CA TRP A 194 25.87 -6.13 -22.13
C TRP A 194 25.21 -7.38 -22.71
N THR A 195 23.94 -7.26 -23.11
CA THR A 195 23.19 -8.36 -23.74
C THR A 195 22.29 -7.86 -24.86
N CYS A 196 22.21 -8.59 -25.96
CA CYS A 196 21.17 -8.41 -26.98
C CYS A 196 20.23 -9.62 -27.04
N GLU A 197 18.94 -9.35 -27.23
CA GLU A 197 17.90 -10.37 -27.43
C GLU A 197 17.47 -10.37 -28.91
N ALA A 198 17.67 -11.49 -29.59
CA ALA A 198 17.32 -11.71 -31.00
C ALA A 198 16.17 -12.72 -31.13
N GLN A 199 15.38 -12.63 -32.20
CA GLN A 199 14.30 -13.61 -32.50
C GLN A 199 14.84 -14.90 -33.16
N THR A 200 16.04 -14.83 -33.73
CA THR A 200 16.73 -15.91 -34.42
C THR A 200 18.06 -16.18 -33.71
N GLU A 201 18.28 -17.43 -33.30
CA GLU A 201 19.53 -17.85 -32.67
C GLU A 201 20.68 -17.87 -33.70
N ASN A 202 21.90 -17.57 -33.25
CA ASN A 202 23.15 -17.62 -34.02
C ASN A 202 23.24 -16.72 -35.29
N GLN A 203 22.36 -15.74 -35.48
CA GLN A 203 22.38 -14.87 -36.67
C GLN A 203 23.25 -13.61 -36.52
N PHE A 204 23.50 -13.16 -35.29
CA PHE A 204 24.19 -11.90 -35.00
C PHE A 204 25.35 -12.10 -34.03
N CYS A 205 26.42 -11.35 -34.27
CA CYS A 205 27.57 -11.19 -33.38
C CYS A 205 27.55 -9.77 -32.78
N MET A 206 27.72 -9.67 -31.46
CA MET A 206 27.75 -8.41 -30.73
C MET A 206 29.18 -8.04 -30.34
N THR A 207 29.57 -6.79 -30.58
CA THR A 207 30.80 -6.18 -30.04
C THR A 207 30.47 -4.87 -29.34
N VAL A 208 31.08 -4.61 -28.18
CA VAL A 208 30.95 -3.31 -27.51
C VAL A 208 31.93 -2.35 -28.19
N HIS A 209 31.41 -1.42 -28.97
CA HIS A 209 32.23 -0.55 -29.83
C HIS A 209 32.94 0.54 -29.04
N SER A 210 32.29 1.17 -28.06
CA SER A 210 32.89 2.23 -27.24
C SER A 210 31.99 2.53 -26.06
N CYS A 211 32.53 2.98 -24.93
CA CYS A 211 31.70 3.41 -23.80
C CYS A 211 32.31 4.59 -23.03
N THR A 212 31.44 5.54 -22.67
CA THR A 212 31.78 6.77 -21.96
C THR A 212 30.98 6.91 -20.67
N VAL A 213 31.54 7.62 -19.68
CA VAL A 213 30.88 7.97 -18.43
C VAL A 213 30.72 9.48 -18.35
N ASP A 214 29.48 9.93 -18.25
CA ASP A 214 29.09 11.33 -18.09
C ASP A 214 28.84 11.65 -16.61
N ASP A 215 29.25 12.85 -16.20
CA ASP A 215 29.06 13.40 -14.85
C ASP A 215 27.71 14.15 -14.68
N GLY A 216 26.93 14.24 -15.77
CA GLY A 216 25.65 14.93 -15.87
C GLY A 216 25.74 16.39 -16.33
N ASN A 217 26.95 16.94 -16.48
CA ASN A 217 27.21 18.28 -17.02
C ASN A 217 27.86 18.25 -18.42
N GLY A 218 28.13 17.06 -18.98
CA GLY A 218 28.74 16.89 -20.30
C GLY A 218 30.26 16.64 -20.30
N ASP A 219 30.90 16.58 -19.12
CA ASP A 219 32.29 16.14 -18.99
C ASP A 219 32.34 14.60 -19.08
N LYS A 220 32.56 14.08 -20.30
CA LYS A 220 32.60 12.65 -20.58
C LYS A 220 34.01 12.07 -20.48
N VAL A 221 34.16 10.95 -19.76
CA VAL A 221 35.37 10.14 -19.72
C VAL A 221 35.15 8.81 -20.43
N GLU A 222 35.95 8.54 -21.45
CA GLU A 222 35.93 7.30 -22.22
C GLU A 222 36.59 6.15 -21.43
N LEU A 223 35.85 5.05 -21.27
CA LEU A 223 36.31 3.81 -20.64
C LEU A 223 36.79 2.78 -21.65
N ILE A 224 36.10 2.71 -22.81
CA ILE A 224 36.35 1.76 -23.89
C ILE A 224 36.49 2.59 -25.17
N ASP A 225 37.60 2.43 -25.89
CA ASP A 225 37.81 3.03 -27.23
C ASP A 225 36.92 2.41 -28.31
N ALA A 226 36.91 3.04 -29.49
CA ALA A 226 36.22 2.60 -30.70
C ALA A 226 36.63 1.20 -31.21
N ASP A 227 37.78 0.67 -30.76
CA ASP A 227 38.24 -0.68 -31.11
C ASP A 227 37.71 -1.74 -30.13
N GLY A 228 36.91 -1.33 -29.13
CA GLY A 228 36.34 -2.20 -28.09
C GLY A 228 37.28 -2.50 -26.91
N CYS A 229 38.42 -1.79 -26.82
CA CYS A 229 39.44 -2.01 -25.81
C CYS A 229 39.33 -1.05 -24.63
N ALA A 230 39.61 -1.54 -23.41
CA ALA A 230 39.51 -0.71 -22.22
C ALA A 230 40.73 0.24 -22.09
N LYS A 231 40.49 1.49 -21.65
CA LYS A 231 41.54 2.53 -21.54
C LYS A 231 42.26 2.60 -20.19
N ASP A 232 41.66 2.11 -19.10
CA ASP A 232 42.25 2.20 -17.76
C ASP A 232 41.90 0.99 -16.89
N LYS A 233 42.91 0.16 -16.61
CA LYS A 233 42.84 -1.09 -15.83
C LYS A 233 42.20 -0.95 -14.44
N TYR A 234 42.20 0.25 -13.85
CA TYR A 234 41.60 0.51 -12.54
C TYR A 234 40.12 0.93 -12.60
N LEU A 235 39.63 1.36 -13.78
CA LEU A 235 38.22 1.71 -13.99
C LEU A 235 37.48 0.54 -14.64
N LEU A 236 38.05 -0.07 -15.68
CA LEU A 236 37.48 -1.22 -16.38
C LEU A 236 38.61 -2.00 -17.05
N GLN A 237 38.55 -3.33 -16.98
CA GLN A 237 39.48 -4.20 -17.72
C GLN A 237 38.89 -4.56 -19.09
N ASN A 238 39.70 -5.14 -19.98
CA ASN A 238 39.21 -5.67 -21.25
C ASN A 238 38.07 -6.68 -21.01
N LEU A 239 37.03 -6.61 -21.84
CA LEU A 239 35.76 -7.32 -21.61
C LEU A 239 35.86 -8.82 -21.94
N ASP A 240 35.09 -9.63 -21.20
CA ASP A 240 34.99 -11.07 -21.44
C ASP A 240 33.74 -11.37 -22.29
N TYR A 241 33.94 -11.98 -23.45
CA TYR A 241 32.89 -12.35 -24.39
C TYR A 241 32.42 -13.78 -24.07
N ILE A 242 31.25 -13.90 -23.43
CA ILE A 242 30.74 -15.18 -22.90
C ILE A 242 29.90 -15.91 -23.96
N SER A 243 29.15 -15.17 -24.77
CA SER A 243 28.44 -15.70 -25.94
C SER A 243 28.32 -14.62 -27.02
N ASP A 244 27.93 -15.04 -28.22
CA ASP A 244 27.75 -14.18 -29.40
C ASP A 244 26.93 -12.90 -29.14
N LEU A 245 26.03 -12.90 -28.15
CA LEU A 245 25.18 -11.76 -27.75
C LEU A 245 25.30 -11.40 -26.25
N MET A 246 26.34 -11.89 -25.53
CA MET A 246 26.58 -11.55 -24.12
C MET A 246 28.06 -11.29 -23.83
N VAL A 247 28.33 -10.09 -23.30
CA VAL A 247 29.66 -9.61 -22.92
C VAL A 247 29.59 -9.06 -21.50
N GLY A 248 30.66 -9.21 -20.71
CA GLY A 248 30.73 -8.56 -19.40
C GLY A 248 32.10 -8.56 -18.75
N LYS A 249 32.21 -7.82 -17.63
CA LYS A 249 33.43 -7.76 -16.83
C LYS A 249 33.19 -7.31 -15.40
N GLU A 250 33.98 -7.85 -14.47
CA GLU A 250 34.05 -7.40 -13.08
C GLU A 250 34.87 -6.11 -12.96
N ALA A 251 34.36 -5.13 -12.22
CA ALA A 251 35.04 -3.86 -11.94
C ALA A 251 34.74 -3.36 -10.51
N HIS A 252 35.60 -2.48 -9.99
CA HIS A 252 35.33 -1.77 -8.75
C HIS A 252 34.59 -0.47 -9.03
N VAL A 253 33.57 -0.16 -8.22
CA VAL A 253 32.81 1.08 -8.31
C VAL A 253 33.70 2.28 -7.97
N TYR A 254 33.84 3.19 -8.91
CA TYR A 254 34.45 4.51 -8.75
C TYR A 254 33.35 5.59 -8.76
N LYS A 255 33.73 6.86 -8.58
CA LYS A 255 32.87 8.01 -8.90
C LYS A 255 33.70 9.27 -9.15
N TYR A 256 33.09 10.27 -9.79
CA TYR A 256 33.59 11.64 -9.75
C TYR A 256 33.56 12.18 -8.31
N ALA A 257 34.57 12.98 -7.94
CA ALA A 257 34.73 13.46 -6.55
C ALA A 257 33.46 14.17 -6.03
N ASP A 258 32.98 15.13 -6.82
CA ASP A 258 31.92 16.08 -6.42
C ASP A 258 30.53 15.70 -6.93
N LYS A 259 30.38 14.59 -7.68
CA LYS A 259 29.07 14.13 -8.19
C LYS A 259 28.56 12.89 -7.41
N PRO A 260 27.24 12.78 -7.19
CA PRO A 260 26.62 11.62 -6.55
C PRO A 260 26.22 10.50 -7.52
N SER A 261 26.18 10.79 -8.83
CA SER A 261 25.71 9.91 -9.90
C SER A 261 26.71 9.87 -11.06
N MET A 262 26.64 8.80 -11.85
CA MET A 262 27.37 8.61 -13.11
C MET A 262 26.38 8.04 -14.13
N PHE A 263 26.54 8.43 -15.39
CA PHE A 263 25.73 7.91 -16.49
C PHE A 263 26.64 7.21 -17.48
N PHE A 264 26.35 5.96 -17.80
CA PHE A 264 27.10 5.17 -18.78
C PHE A 264 26.41 5.26 -20.13
N ASP A 265 27.16 5.64 -21.15
CA ASP A 265 26.72 5.83 -22.53
C ASP A 265 27.62 4.96 -23.41
N CYS A 266 27.14 3.75 -23.72
CA CYS A 266 27.86 2.71 -24.46
C CYS A 266 27.22 2.47 -25.84
N GLN A 267 28.05 2.36 -26.87
CA GLN A 267 27.66 1.98 -28.23
C GLN A 267 28.01 0.52 -28.48
N ILE A 268 27.14 -0.18 -29.19
CA ILE A 268 27.24 -1.62 -29.49
C ILE A 268 27.15 -1.78 -31.02
N THR A 269 28.13 -2.48 -31.59
CA THR A 269 28.12 -2.86 -33.00
C THR A 269 27.61 -4.28 -33.15
N LEU A 270 26.67 -4.47 -34.08
CA LEU A 270 26.09 -5.76 -34.42
C LEU A 270 26.50 -6.13 -35.85
N THR A 271 27.18 -7.25 -36.00
CA THR A 271 27.51 -7.84 -37.31
C THR A 271 26.66 -9.09 -37.55
N ILE A 272 26.41 -9.42 -38.82
CA ILE A 272 25.74 -10.66 -39.19
C ILE A 272 26.80 -11.77 -39.16
N LYS A 273 26.49 -12.89 -38.50
CA LYS A 273 27.38 -14.05 -38.42
C LYS A 273 27.33 -14.81 -39.76
N GLU A 274 28.47 -15.01 -40.41
CA GLU A 274 28.52 -15.78 -41.66
C GLU A 274 28.23 -17.28 -41.38
N PRO A 275 27.59 -18.02 -42.31
CA PRO A 275 27.14 -19.39 -42.07
C PRO A 275 28.28 -20.39 -41.78
N ASP A 276 29.50 -20.07 -42.23
CA ASP A 276 30.70 -20.90 -42.01
C ASP A 276 31.51 -20.47 -40.76
N GLN A 277 31.12 -19.38 -40.09
CA GLN A 277 31.80 -18.83 -38.91
C GLN A 277 31.27 -19.46 -37.62
N GLN A 278 32.06 -20.30 -36.94
CA GLN A 278 31.60 -20.96 -35.71
C GLN A 278 31.60 -20.04 -34.47
N TYR A 279 32.54 -19.11 -34.37
CA TYR A 279 32.70 -18.16 -33.26
C TYR A 279 32.80 -16.73 -33.79
N CYS A 280 32.19 -15.78 -33.09
CA CYS A 280 32.29 -14.36 -33.42
C CYS A 280 33.70 -13.82 -33.20
N ASP A 281 34.13 -12.88 -34.04
CA ASP A 281 35.43 -12.21 -33.88
C ASP A 281 35.42 -11.27 -32.67
N VAL A 282 36.39 -11.47 -31.77
CA VAL A 282 36.54 -10.70 -30.52
C VAL A 282 37.72 -9.74 -30.65
N PRO A 283 37.60 -8.46 -30.20
CA PRO A 283 38.70 -7.50 -30.22
C PRO A 283 39.95 -8.01 -29.48
N ASN A 284 41.10 -7.99 -30.15
CA ASN A 284 42.38 -8.40 -29.56
C ASN A 284 43.09 -7.21 -28.91
N CYS A 285 42.75 -6.97 -27.65
CA CYS A 285 43.18 -5.77 -26.92
C CYS A 285 44.47 -5.99 -26.11
N PRO A 286 45.48 -5.09 -26.21
CA PRO A 286 46.61 -5.08 -25.28
C PRO A 286 46.16 -4.72 -23.86
N ASP A 287 47.00 -5.02 -22.87
CA ASP A 287 46.74 -4.75 -21.45
C ASP A 287 46.68 -3.22 -21.20
N PRO A 288 45.59 -2.66 -20.62
CA PRO A 288 45.41 -1.21 -20.51
C PRO A 288 46.54 -0.50 -19.73
N PRO A 289 47.13 0.58 -20.27
CA PRO A 289 48.17 1.33 -19.58
C PRO A 289 47.59 2.13 -18.40
N ARG A 290 48.39 2.29 -17.34
CA ARG A 290 48.01 3.11 -16.19
C ARG A 290 47.93 4.60 -16.58
N ARG A 291 46.74 5.20 -16.56
CA ARG A 291 46.54 6.62 -16.86
C ARG A 291 47.22 7.50 -15.79
N ARG A 292 48.38 8.05 -16.12
CA ARG A 292 49.11 8.98 -15.24
C ARG A 292 48.33 10.30 -15.18
N ARG A 293 47.87 10.73 -14.00
CA ARG A 293 47.30 12.08 -13.79
C ARG A 293 48.26 13.10 -14.40
N GLN A 294 47.81 13.83 -15.42
CA GLN A 294 48.52 15.03 -15.88
C GLN A 294 48.36 16.09 -14.79
N HIS A 295 49.38 16.23 -13.96
CA HIS A 295 49.49 17.36 -13.05
C HIS A 295 49.77 18.61 -13.88
N SER A 296 48.80 19.51 -13.98
CA SER A 296 49.10 20.91 -14.20
C SER A 296 50.03 21.39 -13.07
N SER A 297 51.12 22.04 -13.46
CA SER A 297 52.25 22.30 -12.58
C SER A 297 51.97 23.45 -11.61
N LEU A 298 51.87 23.12 -10.31
CA LEU A 298 52.01 24.09 -9.22
C LEU A 298 53.13 23.62 -8.29
N THR A 299 54.29 24.24 -8.45
CA THR A 299 55.48 24.06 -7.62
C THR A 299 55.36 24.81 -6.30
N ALA A 300 55.54 24.13 -5.17
CA ALA A 300 56.15 24.70 -3.96
C ALA A 300 56.69 23.57 -3.06
N ASN A 301 57.95 23.71 -2.64
CA ASN A 301 58.66 22.80 -1.74
C ASN A 301 58.08 22.81 -0.31
N GLN A 302 58.14 21.67 0.40
CA GLN A 302 59.02 21.54 1.59
C GLN A 302 59.03 20.14 2.25
N THR A 303 60.24 19.56 2.28
CA THR A 303 60.92 18.78 3.35
C THR A 303 60.18 17.77 4.26
N LYS A 304 60.76 16.56 4.30
CA LYS A 304 60.57 15.43 5.25
C LYS A 304 60.80 15.79 6.74
N THR A 305 60.20 14.98 7.64
CA THR A 305 60.91 14.43 8.84
C THR A 305 60.29 13.10 9.31
N GLU A 306 61.06 12.27 10.03
CA GLU A 306 60.87 10.81 10.26
C GLU A 306 61.25 10.45 11.75
N SER A 307 60.72 9.45 12.49
CA SER A 307 59.74 8.38 12.16
C SER A 307 58.76 7.85 13.29
N PRO A 308 59.09 7.04 14.34
CA PRO A 308 58.21 5.89 14.69
C PRO A 308 57.87 5.58 16.18
N VAL A 309 56.71 4.92 16.43
CA VAL A 309 56.37 3.95 17.54
C VAL A 309 55.05 3.23 17.12
N GLN A 310 54.67 2.01 17.50
CA GLN A 310 55.23 0.65 17.57
C GLN A 310 54.15 -0.25 18.26
N ASP A 311 53.89 -1.43 17.68
CA ASP A 311 53.29 -2.67 18.21
C ASP A 311 51.92 -2.74 18.96
N ASN A 312 51.01 -3.48 18.30
CA ASN A 312 50.29 -4.68 18.77
C ASN A 312 49.57 -4.71 20.14
N PHE A 313 48.27 -5.02 20.09
CA PHE A 313 47.68 -5.98 21.04
C PHE A 313 46.57 -6.82 20.41
N ILE A 314 46.77 -8.14 20.36
CA ILE A 314 45.72 -9.14 20.08
C ILE A 314 45.15 -9.57 21.43
N ILE A 315 43.82 -9.67 21.55
CA ILE A 315 43.18 -10.34 22.70
C ILE A 315 42.20 -11.38 22.19
N THR A 316 42.39 -12.62 22.65
CA THR A 316 41.62 -13.81 22.32
C THR A 316 40.35 -13.95 23.16
N SER A 317 39.45 -14.83 22.72
CA SER A 317 38.19 -15.14 23.39
C SER A 317 38.38 -15.95 24.67
N GLU A 318 37.97 -15.39 25.82
CA GLU A 318 37.51 -16.18 26.97
C GLU A 318 36.70 -15.31 27.96
N ASN A 319 35.84 -15.95 28.78
CA ASN A 319 34.99 -15.38 29.84
C ASN A 319 33.68 -14.64 29.43
N VAL A 320 32.62 -15.41 29.15
CA VAL A 320 31.25 -15.03 29.56
C VAL A 320 30.58 -16.22 30.25
N LYS A 321 30.33 -16.09 31.57
CA LYS A 321 29.69 -17.13 32.39
C LYS A 321 28.16 -17.10 32.24
N HIS A 322 27.53 -18.28 32.18
CA HIS A 322 26.08 -18.43 32.29
C HIS A 322 25.60 -18.21 33.73
N PRO A 323 24.53 -17.41 33.98
CA PRO A 323 23.88 -17.36 35.29
C PRO A 323 22.75 -18.39 35.39
N SER A 324 22.94 -19.40 36.22
CA SER A 324 21.93 -20.39 36.62
C SER A 324 21.09 -19.87 37.81
N TRP A 325 19.84 -19.46 37.58
CA TRP A 325 18.89 -19.14 38.67
C TRP A 325 17.41 -19.32 38.31
N MET A 326 17.04 -20.35 37.52
CA MET A 326 15.65 -20.52 37.06
C MET A 326 15.08 -21.94 37.22
N GLU A 327 15.23 -22.50 38.42
CA GLU A 327 14.39 -23.62 38.90
C GLU A 327 13.93 -23.33 40.34
N GLY A 328 12.64 -23.51 40.62
CA GLY A 328 12.07 -23.30 41.96
C GLY A 328 10.59 -22.90 41.97
N HIS A 329 9.73 -23.86 42.34
CA HIS A 329 8.33 -23.70 42.76
C HIS A 329 7.30 -23.11 41.76
N LEU A 330 6.46 -23.99 41.22
CA LEU A 330 5.01 -23.90 41.50
C LEU A 330 4.29 -25.25 41.26
N SER A 331 4.35 -26.14 42.25
CA SER A 331 3.38 -27.24 42.37
C SER A 331 2.06 -26.66 42.87
N LEU A 332 0.96 -26.86 42.14
CA LEU A 332 -0.37 -26.50 42.66
C LEU A 332 -1.38 -27.61 42.37
N ASP A 333 -1.92 -28.12 43.46
CA ASP A 333 -2.72 -29.35 43.53
C ASP A 333 -4.09 -29.19 42.87
N SER A 334 -4.56 -30.24 42.20
CA SER A 334 -5.81 -30.25 41.45
C SER A 334 -6.92 -30.93 42.25
N LYS A 335 -7.77 -30.14 42.93
CA LYS A 335 -9.10 -30.55 43.39
C LYS A 335 -10.03 -29.35 43.55
N HIS A 336 -11.33 -29.59 43.33
CA HIS A 336 -12.47 -28.66 43.50
C HIS A 336 -12.66 -27.52 42.47
N ILE A 337 -12.97 -27.88 41.20
CA ILE A 337 -13.90 -27.08 40.38
C ILE A 337 -14.91 -28.01 39.70
N CYS A 338 -16.12 -28.07 40.22
CA CYS A 338 -17.28 -28.68 39.54
C CYS A 338 -18.21 -27.57 39.04
N LEU A 339 -18.47 -27.50 37.72
CA LEU A 339 -19.78 -27.23 37.09
C LEU A 339 -19.67 -26.96 35.56
N SER A 340 -20.48 -27.70 34.79
CA SER A 340 -20.88 -27.46 33.38
C SER A 340 -19.78 -27.38 32.29
N ASN A 341 -19.50 -28.52 31.65
CA ASN A 341 -18.35 -28.72 30.75
C ASN A 341 -18.37 -27.96 29.41
N ASN A 342 -19.53 -27.72 28.79
CA ASN A 342 -19.55 -27.46 27.34
C ASN A 342 -19.34 -26.00 26.92
N GLY A 343 -19.63 -25.03 27.81
CA GLY A 343 -19.44 -23.59 27.51
C GLY A 343 -18.12 -23.03 28.01
N LEU A 344 -17.71 -23.42 29.23
CA LEU A 344 -16.46 -22.96 29.83
C LEU A 344 -15.25 -23.63 29.16
N GLY A 345 -15.37 -24.92 28.81
CA GLY A 345 -14.34 -25.68 28.09
C GLY A 345 -13.98 -25.03 26.76
N ALA A 346 -14.94 -24.77 25.88
CA ALA A 346 -14.66 -24.17 24.57
C ALA A 346 -13.96 -22.80 24.67
N MET A 347 -14.42 -21.91 25.56
CA MET A 347 -13.81 -20.57 25.71
C MET A 347 -12.49 -20.58 26.48
N ALA A 348 -12.30 -21.52 27.42
CA ALA A 348 -11.02 -21.71 28.11
C ALA A 348 -10.00 -22.39 27.19
N ILE A 349 -10.39 -23.39 26.41
CA ILE A 349 -9.55 -24.06 25.41
C ILE A 349 -9.21 -23.09 24.28
N VAL A 350 -10.15 -22.28 23.77
CA VAL A 350 -9.82 -21.23 22.80
C VAL A 350 -8.88 -20.19 23.40
N ASN A 351 -9.08 -19.74 24.64
CA ASN A 351 -8.15 -18.80 25.28
C ASN A 351 -6.79 -19.43 25.63
N VAL A 352 -6.73 -20.70 26.02
CA VAL A 352 -5.47 -21.40 26.32
C VAL A 352 -4.74 -21.74 25.02
N LEU A 353 -5.42 -22.18 23.96
CA LEU A 353 -4.84 -22.30 22.63
C LEU A 353 -4.45 -20.94 22.04
N PHE A 354 -5.17 -19.85 22.32
CA PHE A 354 -4.73 -18.48 21.95
C PHE A 354 -3.58 -17.98 22.82
N VAL A 355 -3.47 -18.34 24.10
CA VAL A 355 -2.37 -17.95 25.00
C VAL A 355 -1.13 -18.80 24.76
N LEU A 356 -1.29 -20.07 24.36
CA LEU A 356 -0.22 -20.96 23.95
C LEU A 356 0.22 -20.65 22.52
N SER A 357 -0.68 -20.43 21.56
CA SER A 357 -0.30 -19.99 20.21
C SER A 357 0.24 -18.56 20.20
N SER A 358 -0.30 -17.63 21.00
CA SER A 358 0.34 -16.33 21.18
C SER A 358 1.63 -16.43 21.98
N GLY A 359 1.75 -17.34 22.97
CA GLY A 359 3.01 -17.62 23.67
C GLY A 359 4.08 -18.19 22.75
N VAL A 360 3.72 -19.11 21.85
CA VAL A 360 4.58 -19.65 20.79
C VAL A 360 4.85 -18.59 19.72
N LEU A 361 3.89 -17.74 19.34
CA LEU A 361 4.13 -16.61 18.44
C LEU A 361 4.99 -15.52 19.09
N TYR A 362 4.90 -15.27 20.40
CA TYR A 362 5.75 -14.33 21.13
C TYR A 362 7.13 -14.92 21.36
N TRP A 363 7.26 -16.21 21.66
CA TRP A 363 8.54 -16.89 21.83
C TRP A 363 9.25 -17.09 20.49
N ASN A 364 8.51 -17.46 19.43
CA ASN A 364 9.05 -17.55 18.09
C ASN A 364 9.29 -16.16 17.50
N ALA A 365 8.45 -15.15 17.71
CA ALA A 365 8.76 -13.78 17.29
C ALA A 365 9.91 -13.18 18.12
N PHE A 366 10.08 -13.52 19.39
CA PHE A 366 11.23 -13.09 20.19
C PHE A 366 12.51 -13.81 19.78
N ARG A 367 12.46 -15.13 19.49
CA ARG A 367 13.57 -15.87 18.88
C ARG A 367 13.88 -15.38 17.46
N LEU A 368 12.87 -15.06 16.66
CA LEU A 368 13.01 -14.53 15.31
C LEU A 368 13.58 -13.12 15.35
N VAL A 369 13.10 -12.24 16.24
CA VAL A 369 13.69 -10.91 16.48
C VAL A 369 15.11 -11.02 17.02
N LYS A 370 15.42 -11.97 17.92
CA LYS A 370 16.77 -12.19 18.43
C LYS A 370 17.72 -12.79 17.37
N LYS A 371 17.20 -13.60 16.46
CA LYS A 371 17.96 -14.16 15.32
C LYS A 371 18.19 -13.11 14.23
N ILE A 372 17.14 -12.36 13.85
CA ILE A 372 17.20 -11.24 12.90
C ILE A 372 18.04 -10.08 13.44
N SER A 373 18.01 -9.80 14.75
CA SER A 373 18.86 -8.79 15.39
C SER A 373 20.35 -9.13 15.37
N ASN A 374 20.72 -10.39 15.13
CA ASN A 374 22.11 -10.82 15.01
C ASN A 374 22.52 -11.08 13.55
N GLU A 375 21.59 -11.42 12.65
CA GLU A 375 21.88 -11.71 11.23
C GLU A 375 21.62 -10.53 10.27
N LYS A 376 20.79 -9.52 10.63
CA LYS A 376 20.38 -8.42 9.72
C LYS A 376 20.58 -7.01 10.25
N MET A 377 21.19 -6.83 11.42
CA MET A 377 21.38 -5.49 12.00
C MET A 377 22.47 -4.66 11.30
N SER A 378 23.33 -5.28 10.48
CA SER A 378 24.27 -4.60 9.58
C SER A 378 23.64 -4.21 8.23
N SER A 379 22.74 -5.02 7.67
CA SER A 379 22.21 -4.80 6.30
C SER A 379 21.05 -3.81 6.21
N ILE A 380 20.39 -3.48 7.33
CA ILE A 380 19.25 -2.54 7.35
C ILE A 380 19.71 -1.08 7.54
N ALA A 381 20.96 -0.86 7.95
CA ALA A 381 21.51 0.47 8.23
C ALA A 381 21.70 1.36 6.98
N SER A 382 21.74 0.79 5.78
CA SER A 382 21.98 1.52 4.52
C SER A 382 20.72 1.85 3.71
N THR A 383 19.56 1.26 4.01
CA THR A 383 18.35 1.36 3.16
C THR A 383 17.35 2.42 3.65
N SER A 384 17.84 3.60 4.08
CA SER A 384 16.94 4.71 4.47
C SER A 384 17.56 6.11 4.28
N GLN A 385 17.90 6.48 3.05
CA GLN A 385 17.91 7.90 2.69
C GLN A 385 16.48 8.35 2.33
N ALA A 386 15.57 8.19 3.29
CA ALA A 386 14.27 8.81 3.21
C ALA A 386 14.44 10.31 3.47
N ASP A 387 13.91 11.13 2.56
CA ASP A 387 13.99 12.57 2.64
C ASP A 387 13.28 13.04 3.93
N TRP A 388 14.05 13.45 4.95
CA TRP A 388 13.52 13.83 6.26
C TRP A 388 12.48 14.96 6.13
N SER A 389 12.61 15.80 5.11
CA SER A 389 11.62 16.83 4.77
C SER A 389 10.25 16.24 4.42
N GLN A 390 10.19 15.15 3.66
CA GLN A 390 8.97 14.42 3.30
C GLN A 390 8.36 13.72 4.52
N ILE A 391 9.17 13.02 5.31
CA ILE A 391 8.72 12.35 6.55
C ILE A 391 8.13 13.37 7.52
N ILE A 392 8.80 14.49 7.75
CA ILE A 392 8.33 15.53 8.67
C ILE A 392 7.04 16.15 8.15
N LYS A 393 6.95 16.53 6.87
CA LYS A 393 5.71 17.04 6.25
C LYS A 393 4.53 16.06 6.41
N GLY A 394 4.76 14.77 6.11
CA GLY A 394 3.75 13.72 6.28
C GLY A 394 3.34 13.49 7.75
N CYS A 395 4.30 13.49 8.68
CA CYS A 395 4.01 13.36 10.12
C CYS A 395 3.25 14.58 10.67
N CYS A 396 3.58 15.79 10.22
CA CYS A 396 2.85 17.02 10.57
C CYS A 396 1.42 17.01 10.02
N ALA A 397 1.23 16.72 8.73
CA ALA A 397 -0.10 16.66 8.10
C ALA A 397 -0.98 15.55 8.70
N GLY A 398 -0.44 14.36 8.91
CA GLY A 398 -1.14 13.27 9.59
C GLY A 398 -1.44 13.58 11.06
N GLY A 399 -0.51 14.26 11.74
CA GLY A 399 -0.64 14.71 13.12
C GLY A 399 -1.75 15.75 13.32
N THR A 400 -1.82 16.77 12.46
CA THR A 400 -2.86 17.82 12.52
C THR A 400 -4.23 17.25 12.17
N ALA A 401 -4.34 16.46 11.08
CA ALA A 401 -5.59 15.78 10.71
C ALA A 401 -6.10 14.87 11.85
N ALA A 402 -5.21 14.10 12.49
CA ALA A 402 -5.56 13.27 13.64
C ALA A 402 -5.97 14.10 14.87
N ALA A 403 -5.30 15.22 15.14
CA ALA A 403 -5.61 16.10 16.26
C ALA A 403 -6.98 16.78 16.12
N ILE A 404 -7.31 17.28 14.91
CA ILE A 404 -8.63 17.83 14.57
C ILE A 404 -9.69 16.75 14.76
N SER A 405 -9.54 15.61 14.08
CA SER A 405 -10.50 14.49 14.13
C SER A 405 -10.74 13.97 15.55
N LYS A 406 -9.70 13.91 16.39
CA LYS A 406 -9.82 13.54 17.81
C LYS A 406 -10.50 14.60 18.66
N THR A 407 -10.27 15.88 18.38
CA THR A 407 -10.87 16.98 19.13
C THR A 407 -12.38 17.08 18.85
N THR A 408 -12.82 16.86 17.62
CA THR A 408 -14.25 16.84 17.26
C THR A 408 -15.02 15.73 17.98
N LEU A 409 -14.45 14.52 18.10
CA LEU A 409 -15.10 13.39 18.81
C LEU A 409 -14.69 13.23 20.28
N ALA A 410 -13.90 14.14 20.87
CA ALA A 410 -13.49 14.05 22.27
C ALA A 410 -14.67 13.93 23.27
N PRO A 411 -15.82 14.64 23.09
CA PRO A 411 -17.00 14.45 23.94
C PRO A 411 -17.55 13.01 23.91
N VAL A 412 -17.61 12.41 22.72
CA VAL A 412 -18.09 11.03 22.51
C VAL A 412 -17.09 10.02 23.10
N ASP A 413 -15.79 10.24 22.90
CA ASP A 413 -14.72 9.45 23.50
C ASP A 413 -14.77 9.47 25.04
N ARG A 414 -15.02 10.64 25.65
CA ARG A 414 -15.13 10.78 27.10
C ARG A 414 -16.34 10.02 27.64
N VAL A 415 -17.50 10.14 27.01
CA VAL A 415 -18.71 9.41 27.42
C VAL A 415 -18.54 7.90 27.26
N LYS A 416 -17.91 7.42 26.19
CA LYS A 416 -17.58 5.99 26.04
C LYS A 416 -16.81 5.49 27.27
N LEU A 417 -15.72 6.16 27.65
CA LEU A 417 -14.89 5.75 28.78
C LEU A 417 -15.67 5.77 30.11
N MET A 418 -16.53 6.77 30.32
CA MET A 418 -17.41 6.85 31.48
C MET A 418 -18.42 5.69 31.55
N LEU A 419 -19.07 5.35 30.42
CA LEU A 419 -20.03 4.23 30.33
C LEU A 419 -19.35 2.86 30.50
N GLN A 420 -18.11 2.71 30.03
CA GLN A 420 -17.33 1.46 30.10
C GLN A 420 -16.79 1.17 31.52
N LEU A 421 -16.66 2.19 32.37
CA LEU A 421 -15.99 2.14 33.68
C LEU A 421 -16.91 2.39 34.89
N GLN A 422 -18.23 2.43 34.68
CA GLN A 422 -19.27 2.76 35.67
C GLN A 422 -19.15 2.04 37.03
N ASN A 423 -18.64 0.81 37.06
CA ASN A 423 -18.59 0.00 38.28
C ASN A 423 -17.28 0.19 39.10
N GLY A 424 -16.42 1.12 38.66
CA GLY A 424 -15.15 1.47 39.30
C GLY A 424 -15.21 2.65 40.27
N HIS A 425 -16.22 3.53 40.17
CA HIS A 425 -16.42 4.74 40.99
C HIS A 425 -17.89 4.90 41.39
N SER A 426 -18.12 5.46 42.58
CA SER A 426 -19.45 5.53 43.20
C SER A 426 -20.35 6.63 42.60
N TYR A 427 -21.67 6.42 42.77
CA TYR A 427 -22.82 7.33 42.67
C TYR A 427 -23.16 8.08 41.35
N LEU A 428 -22.23 8.41 40.43
CA LEU A 428 -22.60 9.30 39.30
C LEU A 428 -23.29 8.64 38.09
N LEU A 429 -22.97 7.39 37.73
CA LEU A 429 -23.27 6.85 36.39
C LEU A 429 -23.95 5.47 36.39
N GLN A 430 -24.63 5.09 37.46
CA GLN A 430 -25.35 3.82 37.51
C GLN A 430 -26.61 3.88 36.61
N LYS A 431 -26.62 3.10 35.53
CA LYS A 431 -27.77 2.92 34.60
C LYS A 431 -28.22 4.18 33.83
N GLN A 432 -27.32 4.84 33.09
CA GLN A 432 -27.70 5.90 32.14
C GLN A 432 -27.13 5.66 30.72
N GLY A 433 -27.89 6.04 29.69
CA GLY A 433 -27.49 5.99 28.28
C GLY A 433 -26.69 7.23 27.83
N LEU A 434 -26.23 7.22 26.57
CA LEU A 434 -25.36 8.24 25.97
C LEU A 434 -25.84 9.68 26.21
N ILE A 435 -27.10 9.98 25.86
CA ILE A 435 -27.67 11.34 25.95
C ILE A 435 -27.77 11.81 27.41
N ASN A 436 -28.21 10.94 28.32
CA ASN A 436 -28.33 11.28 29.74
C ASN A 436 -26.93 11.51 30.37
N CYS A 437 -25.93 10.72 29.98
CA CYS A 437 -24.55 10.92 30.40
C CYS A 437 -23.97 12.25 29.88
N LEU A 438 -24.19 12.59 28.60
CA LEU A 438 -23.81 13.89 28.03
C LEU A 438 -24.45 15.05 28.77
N ARG A 439 -25.79 15.02 28.94
CA ARG A 439 -26.55 16.07 29.64
C ARG A 439 -26.07 16.25 31.08
N LYS A 440 -25.81 15.15 31.79
CA LYS A 440 -25.33 15.17 33.17
C LYS A 440 -23.93 15.77 33.28
N ILE A 441 -23.00 15.41 32.40
CA ILE A 441 -21.64 16.01 32.37
C ILE A 441 -21.71 17.51 32.06
N TYR A 442 -22.54 17.91 31.10
CA TYR A 442 -22.75 19.33 30.77
C TYR A 442 -23.27 20.14 31.98
N VAL A 443 -24.28 19.63 32.69
CA VAL A 443 -24.88 20.31 33.85
C VAL A 443 -23.96 20.30 35.08
N GLU A 444 -23.30 19.19 35.41
CA GLU A 444 -22.50 19.05 36.64
C GLU A 444 -21.08 19.62 36.53
N GLN A 445 -20.50 19.70 35.33
CA GLN A 445 -19.08 20.04 35.11
C GLN A 445 -18.84 21.12 34.06
N GLY A 446 -19.90 21.61 33.40
CA GLY A 446 -19.81 22.59 32.32
C GLY A 446 -19.32 22.01 30.98
N ILE A 447 -19.54 22.78 29.91
CA ILE A 447 -19.28 22.36 28.51
C ILE A 447 -17.82 21.97 28.25
N LEU A 448 -16.85 22.74 28.76
CA LEU A 448 -15.41 22.51 28.56
C LEU A 448 -14.94 21.17 29.16
N SER A 449 -15.66 20.62 30.14
CA SER A 449 -15.33 19.33 30.73
C SER A 449 -15.41 18.17 29.72
N LEU A 450 -16.22 18.29 28.66
CA LEU A 450 -16.36 17.23 27.65
C LEU A 450 -15.02 16.90 26.95
N TRP A 451 -14.10 17.87 26.87
CA TRP A 451 -12.74 17.70 26.32
C TRP A 451 -11.69 17.31 27.37
N ARG A 452 -12.08 16.95 28.60
CA ARG A 452 -11.13 16.52 29.64
C ARG A 452 -10.39 15.25 29.20
N GLY A 453 -9.06 15.32 29.16
CA GLY A 453 -8.19 14.26 28.62
C GLY A 453 -7.88 14.39 27.11
N ASN A 454 -8.42 15.40 26.40
CA ASN A 454 -8.11 15.62 24.99
C ASN A 454 -6.64 16.06 24.77
N SER A 455 -6.04 16.84 25.67
CA SER A 455 -4.62 17.20 25.60
C SER A 455 -3.70 15.97 25.57
N ALA A 456 -3.87 15.04 26.52
CA ALA A 456 -3.19 13.75 26.51
C ALA A 456 -3.53 12.89 25.26
N SER A 457 -4.70 13.10 24.66
CA SER A 457 -5.09 12.43 23.41
C SER A 457 -4.31 12.95 22.20
N ILE A 458 -4.11 14.26 22.11
CA ILE A 458 -3.33 14.93 21.05
C ILE A 458 -1.84 14.61 21.20
N VAL A 459 -1.27 14.78 22.41
CA VAL A 459 0.15 14.47 22.70
C VAL A 459 0.48 13.01 22.37
N ARG A 460 -0.46 12.08 22.61
CA ARG A 460 -0.31 10.67 22.22
C ARG A 460 -0.40 10.45 20.71
N CYS A 461 -1.14 11.26 19.95
CA CYS A 461 -1.31 11.04 18.51
C CYS A 461 0.03 11.10 17.78
N PHE A 462 0.79 12.19 17.91
CA PHE A 462 2.04 12.39 17.17
C PHE A 462 3.01 11.18 17.25
N PRO A 463 3.49 10.73 18.43
CA PRO A 463 4.35 9.55 18.52
C PRO A 463 3.63 8.25 18.13
N SER A 464 2.33 8.11 18.43
CA SER A 464 1.56 6.90 18.07
C SER A 464 1.32 6.74 16.58
N TYR A 465 1.38 7.81 15.79
CA TYR A 465 1.31 7.73 14.33
C TYR A 465 2.72 7.57 13.73
N ALA A 466 3.68 8.41 14.13
CA ALA A 466 5.06 8.36 13.62
C ALA A 466 5.70 6.97 13.82
N LEU A 467 5.66 6.44 15.06
CA LEU A 467 6.21 5.11 15.36
C LEU A 467 5.47 3.99 14.63
N ASN A 468 4.15 4.12 14.45
CA ASN A 468 3.35 3.10 13.78
C ASN A 468 3.64 3.04 12.28
N PHE A 469 3.89 4.18 11.60
CA PHE A 469 4.38 4.18 10.22
C PHE A 469 5.79 3.56 10.16
N ALA A 470 6.75 4.09 10.94
CA ALA A 470 8.13 3.61 10.94
C ALA A 470 8.25 2.10 11.21
N PHE A 471 7.62 1.58 12.27
CA PHE A 471 7.65 0.15 12.58
C PHE A 471 6.84 -0.69 11.58
N ARG A 472 5.71 -0.20 11.07
CA ARG A 472 4.96 -0.93 10.03
C ARG A 472 5.79 -1.12 8.79
N ASP A 473 6.48 -0.07 8.33
CA ASP A 473 7.23 -0.15 7.07
C ASP A 473 8.53 -0.95 7.27
N TYR A 474 9.20 -0.85 8.43
CA TYR A 474 10.26 -1.78 8.85
C TYR A 474 9.79 -3.25 8.82
N TYR A 475 8.66 -3.59 9.46
CA TYR A 475 8.15 -4.96 9.44
C TYR A 475 7.62 -5.37 8.05
N ARG A 476 7.13 -4.46 7.22
CA ARG A 476 6.73 -4.78 5.83
C ARG A 476 7.94 -5.15 4.99
N LEU A 477 9.05 -4.40 5.08
CA LEU A 477 10.31 -4.80 4.46
C LEU A 477 10.75 -6.18 4.97
N LEU A 478 10.65 -6.42 6.28
CA LEU A 478 11.06 -7.68 6.89
C LEU A 478 10.23 -8.91 6.46
N PHE A 479 8.91 -8.76 6.28
CA PHE A 479 7.99 -9.86 5.97
C PHE A 479 7.59 -9.98 4.50
N LEU A 480 7.88 -8.97 3.65
CA LEU A 480 7.46 -8.95 2.24
C LEU A 480 8.64 -8.85 1.25
N ALA A 481 9.88 -8.67 1.71
CA ALA A 481 11.05 -8.79 0.84
C ALA A 481 11.08 -10.17 0.16
N GLY A 482 11.12 -10.19 -1.17
CA GLY A 482 11.12 -11.41 -1.98
C GLY A 482 9.77 -12.12 -2.13
N ILE A 483 8.64 -11.53 -1.71
CA ILE A 483 7.31 -12.11 -1.92
C ILE A 483 6.59 -11.41 -3.08
N ASP A 484 6.45 -12.11 -4.21
CA ASP A 484 5.73 -11.57 -5.35
C ASP A 484 4.20 -11.56 -5.13
N LYS A 485 3.58 -10.43 -5.48
CA LYS A 485 2.19 -10.11 -5.17
C LYS A 485 1.19 -10.90 -6.03
N LYS A 486 1.58 -11.29 -7.25
CA LYS A 486 0.71 -12.00 -8.19
C LYS A 486 0.62 -13.50 -7.87
N GLU A 487 1.76 -14.17 -7.66
CA GLU A 487 1.77 -15.61 -7.35
C GLU A 487 1.38 -15.92 -5.91
N GLN A 488 1.93 -15.20 -4.92
CA GLN A 488 1.87 -15.61 -3.51
C GLN A 488 0.88 -14.76 -2.68
N ARG A 489 -0.29 -14.48 -3.24
CA ARG A 489 -1.33 -13.58 -2.67
C ARG A 489 -1.65 -13.86 -1.19
N ALA A 490 -1.77 -15.12 -0.78
CA ALA A 490 -2.06 -15.49 0.61
C ALA A 490 -0.92 -15.16 1.58
N ARG A 491 0.34 -15.42 1.18
CA ARG A 491 1.54 -15.07 1.96
C ARG A 491 1.71 -13.56 2.04
N PHE A 492 1.48 -12.83 0.94
CA PHE A 492 1.50 -11.38 0.90
C PHE A 492 0.47 -10.74 1.84
N VAL A 493 -0.77 -11.26 1.88
CA VAL A 493 -1.80 -10.80 2.83
C VAL A 493 -1.40 -11.10 4.27
N LEU A 494 -0.94 -12.32 4.56
CA LEU A 494 -0.49 -12.72 5.90
C LEU A 494 0.70 -11.87 6.40
N GLY A 495 1.68 -11.59 5.53
CA GLY A 495 2.82 -10.73 5.82
C GLY A 495 2.42 -9.28 6.13
N ASN A 496 1.44 -8.71 5.40
CA ASN A 496 0.90 -7.38 5.73
C ASN A 496 0.12 -7.37 7.06
N ILE A 497 -0.63 -8.42 7.38
CA ILE A 497 -1.32 -8.56 8.67
C ILE A 497 -0.29 -8.68 9.81
N ALA A 498 0.74 -9.50 9.65
CA ALA A 498 1.83 -9.66 10.62
C ALA A 498 2.58 -8.34 10.85
N ALA A 499 2.96 -7.64 9.77
CA ALA A 499 3.64 -6.35 9.86
C ALA A 499 2.78 -5.26 10.54
N GLY A 500 1.48 -5.19 10.21
CA GLY A 500 0.55 -4.26 10.84
C GLY A 500 0.25 -4.59 12.32
N GLY A 501 0.21 -5.87 12.66
CA GLY A 501 0.04 -6.36 14.04
C GLY A 501 1.26 -6.06 14.90
N LEU A 502 2.46 -6.41 14.42
CA LEU A 502 3.73 -6.19 15.13
C LEU A 502 4.10 -4.71 15.20
N GLY A 503 3.92 -3.93 14.13
CA GLY A 503 4.12 -2.47 14.17
C GLY A 503 3.20 -1.78 15.19
N GLY A 504 1.95 -2.22 15.26
CA GLY A 504 0.99 -1.77 16.28
C GLY A 504 1.36 -2.22 17.70
N ALA A 505 1.91 -3.43 17.87
CA ALA A 505 2.39 -3.94 19.14
C ALA A 505 3.60 -3.13 19.65
N THR A 506 4.65 -2.96 18.84
CA THR A 506 5.86 -2.20 19.19
C THR A 506 5.53 -0.73 19.47
N THR A 507 4.65 -0.11 18.68
CA THR A 507 4.12 1.24 18.98
C THR A 507 3.40 1.28 20.32
N SER A 508 2.63 0.23 20.65
CA SER A 508 1.93 0.13 21.93
C SER A 508 2.91 -0.03 23.09
N CYS A 509 4.03 -0.75 22.95
CA CYS A 509 5.07 -0.86 23.98
C CYS A 509 5.56 0.53 24.43
N ILE A 510 5.72 1.46 23.50
CA ILE A 510 6.22 2.82 23.78
C ILE A 510 5.08 3.75 24.22
N CYS A 511 3.93 3.72 23.53
CA CYS A 511 2.83 4.66 23.76
C CYS A 511 1.84 4.27 24.88
N TYR A 512 1.95 3.07 25.48
CA TYR A 512 0.98 2.60 26.48
C TYR A 512 0.82 3.51 27.71
N PRO A 513 1.89 4.10 28.31
CA PRO A 513 1.74 5.01 29.44
C PRO A 513 0.85 6.21 29.11
N LEU A 514 0.99 6.79 27.91
CA LEU A 514 0.15 7.91 27.45
C LEU A 514 -1.33 7.49 27.30
N ASP A 515 -1.60 6.27 26.83
CA ASP A 515 -2.95 5.69 26.76
C ASP A 515 -3.58 5.49 28.16
N LEU A 516 -2.78 5.06 29.15
CA LEU A 516 -3.22 4.92 30.54
C LEU A 516 -3.52 6.29 31.17
N LEU A 517 -2.62 7.27 31.00
CA LEU A 517 -2.78 8.62 31.54
C LEU A 517 -3.98 9.34 30.92
N ARG A 518 -4.17 9.25 29.59
CA ARG A 518 -5.38 9.71 28.90
C ARG A 518 -6.64 9.13 29.55
N THR A 519 -6.65 7.82 29.78
CA THR A 519 -7.82 7.11 30.34
C THR A 519 -8.13 7.59 31.76
N LYS A 520 -7.10 7.76 32.61
CA LYS A 520 -7.23 8.30 33.97
C LYS A 520 -7.80 9.73 33.99
N LEU A 521 -7.25 10.61 33.15
CA LEU A 521 -7.67 12.02 33.08
C LEU A 521 -9.10 12.20 32.56
N ALA A 522 -9.51 11.41 31.56
CA ALA A 522 -10.87 11.48 31.01
C ALA A 522 -11.94 11.10 32.04
N VAL A 523 -11.62 10.15 32.92
CA VAL A 523 -12.50 9.58 33.96
C VAL A 523 -12.39 10.33 35.30
N ASP A 524 -11.41 11.23 35.46
CA ASP A 524 -11.25 12.05 36.67
C ASP A 524 -12.40 13.07 36.81
N ALA A 525 -13.38 12.74 37.66
CA ALA A 525 -14.51 13.57 38.02
C ALA A 525 -14.96 13.30 39.46
N LYS A 526 -15.29 14.36 40.20
CA LYS A 526 -15.91 14.36 41.54
C LYS A 526 -17.13 15.28 41.53
N LYS A 527 -18.02 15.13 42.53
CA LYS A 527 -19.24 15.95 42.69
C LYS A 527 -18.94 17.44 42.74
N ASP A 528 -17.87 17.80 43.45
CA ASP A 528 -17.53 19.17 43.82
C ASP A 528 -16.68 19.88 42.76
N GLY A 529 -16.61 19.34 41.53
CA GLY A 529 -15.70 19.79 40.47
C GLY A 529 -14.20 19.55 40.73
N SER A 530 -13.82 19.22 41.98
CA SER A 530 -12.45 19.05 42.42
C SER A 530 -11.71 17.94 41.64
N LYS A 531 -10.48 18.23 41.23
CA LYS A 531 -9.69 17.38 40.33
C LYS A 531 -8.77 16.47 41.15
N LYS A 532 -8.68 15.17 40.85
CA LYS A 532 -7.67 14.29 41.45
C LYS A 532 -6.28 14.54 40.85
N PHE A 533 -6.27 14.91 39.57
CA PHE A 533 -5.07 15.22 38.80
C PHE A 533 -5.17 16.62 38.19
N VAL A 534 -4.12 17.43 38.34
CA VAL A 534 -4.03 18.76 37.72
C VAL A 534 -3.73 18.62 36.22
N GLY A 535 -2.90 17.65 35.85
CA GLY A 535 -2.51 17.38 34.47
C GLY A 535 -1.89 16.00 34.27
N MET A 536 -1.37 15.76 33.06
CA MET A 536 -0.81 14.46 32.67
C MET A 536 0.45 14.08 33.45
N LEU A 537 1.36 15.03 33.67
CA LEU A 537 2.60 14.83 34.43
C LEU A 537 2.32 14.53 35.91
N ASP A 538 1.44 15.30 36.55
CA ASP A 538 0.94 15.05 37.91
C ASP A 538 0.29 13.65 38.04
N CYS A 539 -0.49 13.23 37.04
CA CYS A 539 -1.04 11.88 37.00
C CYS A 539 0.05 10.80 36.89
N ALA A 540 1.06 11.01 36.05
CA ALA A 540 2.18 10.09 35.88
C ALA A 540 3.02 9.96 37.16
N GLN A 541 3.40 11.09 37.76
CA GLN A 541 4.17 11.15 39.00
C GLN A 541 3.42 10.46 40.15
N LYS A 542 2.13 10.77 40.36
CA LYS A 542 1.29 10.13 41.40
C LYS A 542 1.09 8.62 41.22
N ILE A 543 1.26 8.09 40.01
CA ILE A 543 1.23 6.65 39.74
C ILE A 543 2.60 6.03 39.96
N TYR A 544 3.65 6.66 39.41
CA TYR A 544 5.03 6.20 39.52
C TYR A 544 5.49 6.13 40.99
N SER A 545 5.21 7.15 41.80
CA SER A 545 5.51 7.16 43.24
C SER A 545 4.72 6.13 44.07
N LYS A 546 3.81 5.35 43.48
CA LYS A 546 3.00 4.33 44.19
C LYS A 546 3.17 2.90 43.69
N GLU A 547 3.32 2.72 42.37
CA GLU A 547 3.42 1.40 41.73
C GLU A 547 4.58 1.33 40.72
N GLY A 548 5.47 2.34 40.71
CA GLY A 548 6.59 2.42 39.78
C GLY A 548 6.18 2.34 38.32
N ILE A 549 7.07 1.78 37.50
CA ILE A 549 6.83 1.53 36.07
C ILE A 549 5.73 0.48 35.84
N VAL A 550 5.58 -0.50 36.75
CA VAL A 550 4.56 -1.56 36.67
C VAL A 550 3.14 -0.96 36.72
N GLY A 551 2.95 0.10 37.51
CA GLY A 551 1.70 0.86 37.54
C GLY A 551 1.33 1.51 36.21
N LEU A 552 2.32 1.96 35.42
CA LEU A 552 2.10 2.61 34.13
C LEU A 552 1.79 1.61 33.00
N TYR A 553 2.17 0.35 33.16
CA TYR A 553 1.92 -0.74 32.18
C TYR A 553 0.78 -1.71 32.59
N ARG A 554 -0.02 -1.35 33.60
CA ARG A 554 -1.05 -2.24 34.14
C ARG A 554 -2.22 -2.46 33.16
N GLY A 555 -2.28 -3.68 32.61
CA GLY A 555 -3.23 -4.08 31.57
C GLY A 555 -2.63 -4.15 30.16
N PHE A 556 -1.31 -4.08 30.03
CA PHE A 556 -0.59 -4.10 28.75
C PHE A 556 -0.79 -5.39 27.94
N LEU A 557 -0.74 -6.58 28.55
CA LEU A 557 -0.92 -7.85 27.84
C LEU A 557 -2.27 -7.95 27.08
N VAL A 558 -3.36 -7.55 27.74
CA VAL A 558 -4.71 -7.50 27.12
C VAL A 558 -4.78 -6.43 26.02
N SER A 559 -3.97 -5.37 26.12
CA SER A 559 -3.83 -4.36 25.07
C SER A 559 -3.13 -4.89 23.83
N LEU A 560 -2.08 -5.71 23.97
CA LEU A 560 -1.43 -6.35 22.83
C LEU A 560 -2.39 -7.27 22.10
N GLN A 561 -3.11 -8.13 22.84
CA GLN A 561 -4.17 -8.98 22.29
C GLN A 561 -5.22 -8.16 21.53
N PHE A 562 -5.73 -7.07 22.13
CA PHE A 562 -6.67 -6.16 21.48
C PHE A 562 -6.12 -5.59 20.15
N VAL A 563 -4.87 -5.11 20.12
CA VAL A 563 -4.28 -4.52 18.92
C VAL A 563 -4.12 -5.55 17.80
N VAL A 564 -3.56 -6.73 18.10
CA VAL A 564 -3.32 -7.78 17.11
C VAL A 564 -4.65 -8.28 16.52
N VAL A 565 -5.62 -8.62 17.37
CA VAL A 565 -6.93 -9.12 16.91
C VAL A 565 -7.70 -8.04 16.13
N SER A 566 -7.67 -6.78 16.57
CA SER A 566 -8.37 -5.69 15.88
C SER A 566 -7.79 -5.44 14.49
N ARG A 567 -6.46 -5.49 14.34
CA ARG A 567 -5.78 -5.34 13.04
C ARG A 567 -6.05 -6.53 12.12
N ALA A 568 -5.97 -7.76 12.62
CA ALA A 568 -6.25 -8.96 11.83
C ALA A 568 -7.68 -8.95 11.28
N ILE A 569 -8.68 -8.67 12.11
CA ILE A 569 -10.10 -8.60 11.69
C ILE A 569 -10.31 -7.43 10.72
N PHE A 570 -9.75 -6.25 11.00
CA PHE A 570 -9.93 -5.08 10.14
C PHE A 570 -9.37 -5.32 8.73
N PHE A 571 -8.11 -5.76 8.61
CA PHE A 571 -7.50 -5.99 7.31
C PHE A 571 -8.12 -7.19 6.60
N GLY A 572 -8.44 -8.29 7.31
CA GLY A 572 -9.14 -9.43 6.71
C GLY A 572 -10.49 -9.06 6.10
N LEU A 573 -11.31 -8.28 6.82
CA LEU A 573 -12.60 -7.80 6.31
C LEU A 573 -12.43 -6.78 5.18
N PHE A 574 -11.55 -5.79 5.32
CA PHE A 574 -11.35 -4.75 4.31
C PHE A 574 -10.78 -5.33 3.02
N ASP A 575 -9.83 -6.26 3.11
CA ASP A 575 -9.24 -6.94 1.96
C ASP A 575 -10.22 -7.90 1.28
N THR A 576 -11.11 -8.56 2.03
CA THR A 576 -12.18 -9.38 1.44
C THR A 576 -13.22 -8.50 0.74
N LEU A 577 -13.76 -7.51 1.45
CA LEU A 577 -14.84 -6.67 0.96
C LEU A 577 -14.43 -5.83 -0.25
N ARG A 578 -13.22 -5.24 -0.28
CA ARG A 578 -12.76 -4.49 -1.46
C ARG A 578 -12.75 -5.39 -2.71
N LEU A 579 -12.29 -6.64 -2.58
CA LEU A 579 -12.15 -7.58 -3.69
C LEU A 579 -13.50 -8.14 -4.18
N THR A 580 -14.51 -8.20 -3.30
CA THR A 580 -15.86 -8.63 -3.67
C THR A 580 -16.73 -7.52 -4.24
N ILE A 581 -16.32 -6.24 -4.12
CA ILE A 581 -17.15 -5.08 -4.48
C ILE A 581 -16.57 -4.35 -5.71
N VAL A 582 -15.24 -4.19 -5.84
CA VAL A 582 -14.62 -3.44 -6.96
C VAL A 582 -13.24 -3.98 -7.37
N ASP A 583 -13.04 -4.21 -8.67
CA ASP A 583 -11.74 -4.62 -9.24
C ASP A 583 -10.67 -3.52 -9.25
N ASP A 584 -11.05 -2.25 -9.49
CA ASP A 584 -10.17 -1.08 -9.45
C ASP A 584 -10.59 -0.07 -8.38
N THR A 585 -9.87 -0.06 -7.25
CA THR A 585 -10.20 0.78 -6.09
C THR A 585 -10.13 2.28 -6.36
N ARG A 586 -9.45 2.73 -7.44
CA ARG A 586 -9.29 4.16 -7.77
C ARG A 586 -10.57 4.80 -8.31
N LYS A 587 -11.53 3.98 -8.77
CA LYS A 587 -12.82 4.43 -9.34
C LYS A 587 -13.92 4.67 -8.30
N LEU A 588 -13.72 4.28 -7.05
CA LEU A 588 -14.69 4.52 -5.98
C LEU A 588 -14.79 6.00 -5.63
N HIS A 589 -16.02 6.46 -5.37
CA HIS A 589 -16.29 7.76 -4.78
C HIS A 589 -15.93 7.77 -3.28
N PHE A 590 -15.46 8.91 -2.75
CA PHE A 590 -15.07 9.09 -1.35
C PHE A 590 -16.06 8.48 -0.34
N VAL A 591 -17.37 8.72 -0.54
CA VAL A 591 -18.44 8.23 0.34
C VAL A 591 -18.51 6.69 0.37
N ALA A 592 -18.26 6.01 -0.76
CA ALA A 592 -18.25 4.55 -0.81
C ALA A 592 -17.05 3.96 -0.06
N VAL A 593 -15.86 4.57 -0.22
CA VAL A 593 -14.66 4.20 0.55
C VAL A 593 -14.88 4.43 2.05
N TRP A 594 -15.54 5.53 2.42
CA TRP A 594 -15.89 5.83 3.82
C TRP A 594 -16.87 4.81 4.42
N CYS A 595 -17.95 4.46 3.70
CA CYS A 595 -18.92 3.44 4.13
C CYS A 595 -18.27 2.06 4.30
N LEU A 596 -17.39 1.67 3.37
CA LEU A 596 -16.59 0.46 3.44
C LEU A 596 -15.63 0.45 4.65
N ALA A 597 -14.91 1.55 4.87
CA ALA A 597 -14.02 1.72 6.01
C ALA A 597 -14.79 1.66 7.35
N GLN A 598 -15.94 2.34 7.44
CA GLN A 598 -16.75 2.39 8.65
C GLN A 598 -17.37 1.04 9.00
N THR A 599 -17.90 0.30 8.02
CA THR A 599 -18.42 -1.06 8.24
C THR A 599 -17.34 -2.02 8.73
N CYS A 600 -16.14 -2.00 8.14
CA CYS A 600 -14.99 -2.78 8.61
C CYS A 600 -14.55 -2.40 10.04
N LEU A 601 -14.45 -1.10 10.33
CA LEU A 601 -14.01 -0.60 11.64
C LEU A 601 -15.03 -0.86 12.74
N VAL A 602 -16.32 -0.71 12.49
CA VAL A 602 -17.39 -1.04 13.44
C VAL A 602 -17.36 -2.54 13.74
N THR A 603 -17.28 -3.40 12.72
CA THR A 603 -17.27 -4.86 12.90
C THR A 603 -16.05 -5.33 13.71
N SER A 604 -14.84 -4.89 13.35
CA SER A 604 -13.62 -5.15 14.13
C SER A 604 -13.72 -4.63 15.56
N SER A 605 -14.30 -3.43 15.75
CA SER A 605 -14.43 -2.81 17.07
C SER A 605 -15.45 -3.48 17.98
N ILE A 606 -16.50 -4.11 17.43
CA ILE A 606 -17.48 -4.90 18.19
C ILE A 606 -16.86 -6.21 18.64
N LEU A 607 -16.22 -6.95 17.73
CA LEU A 607 -15.58 -8.24 18.03
C LEU A 607 -14.45 -8.12 19.04
N THR A 608 -13.70 -7.01 19.03
CA THR A 608 -12.61 -6.74 19.98
C THR A 608 -13.03 -5.96 21.24
N TYR A 609 -14.31 -5.57 21.35
CA TYR A 609 -14.79 -4.74 22.45
C TYR A 609 -14.57 -5.35 23.86
N PRO A 610 -14.74 -6.68 24.07
CA PRO A 610 -14.46 -7.30 25.37
C PRO A 610 -13.02 -7.10 25.86
N PHE A 611 -12.03 -7.17 24.95
CA PHE A 611 -10.62 -6.94 25.28
C PHE A 611 -10.37 -5.47 25.66
N ASP A 612 -10.97 -4.49 24.96
CA ASP A 612 -10.86 -3.08 25.36
C ASP A 612 -11.51 -2.83 26.73
N THR A 613 -12.67 -3.44 27.04
CA THR A 613 -13.31 -3.28 28.36
C THR A 613 -12.44 -3.82 29.50
N VAL A 614 -11.83 -5.00 29.34
CA VAL A 614 -10.90 -5.54 30.34
C VAL A 614 -9.63 -4.69 30.44
N ARG A 615 -9.05 -4.28 29.31
CA ARG A 615 -7.90 -3.35 29.25
C ARG A 615 -8.17 -2.08 30.05
N ARG A 616 -9.29 -1.38 29.79
CA ARG A 616 -9.63 -0.11 30.47
C ARG A 616 -9.87 -0.31 31.96
N ARG A 617 -10.53 -1.39 32.37
CA ARG A 617 -10.77 -1.70 33.79
C ARG A 617 -9.47 -1.97 34.56
N LEU A 618 -8.52 -2.71 33.96
CA LEU A 618 -7.19 -2.94 34.53
C LEU A 618 -6.39 -1.64 34.66
N MET A 619 -6.40 -0.78 33.65
CA MET A 619 -5.78 0.56 33.72
C MET A 619 -6.32 1.35 34.92
N MET A 620 -7.63 1.30 35.19
CA MET A 620 -8.26 2.05 36.28
C MET A 620 -7.83 1.62 37.68
N GLU A 621 -7.25 0.44 37.88
CA GLU A 621 -6.71 0.01 39.18
C GLU A 621 -5.36 0.64 39.55
N SER A 622 -4.59 1.11 38.56
CA SER A 622 -3.28 1.75 38.79
C SER A 622 -3.35 2.97 39.74
N GLY A 623 -2.50 3.00 40.77
CA GLY A 623 -2.39 4.07 41.77
C GLY A 623 -3.47 4.06 42.86
N LYS A 624 -4.26 2.97 42.98
CA LYS A 624 -5.19 2.72 44.11
C LYS A 624 -4.48 1.94 45.22
N LYS A 625 -4.84 2.22 46.48
CA LYS A 625 -4.39 1.42 47.64
C LYS A 625 -5.02 0.01 47.60
N GLU A 626 -6.35 -0.04 47.48
CA GLU A 626 -7.09 -1.28 47.28
C GLU A 626 -7.34 -1.54 45.79
N LYS A 627 -7.02 -2.76 45.34
CA LYS A 627 -7.08 -3.18 43.94
C LYS A 627 -8.19 -4.21 43.78
N LYS A 628 -9.24 -3.89 43.01
CA LYS A 628 -10.39 -4.80 42.76
C LYS A 628 -9.98 -6.02 41.93
N PHE A 629 -8.94 -5.88 41.10
CA PHE A 629 -8.44 -6.91 40.19
C PHE A 629 -6.96 -7.19 40.41
N SER A 630 -6.60 -8.44 40.69
CA SER A 630 -5.20 -8.87 40.84
C SER A 630 -4.52 -8.96 39.47
N GLY A 631 -5.16 -9.60 38.49
CA GLY A 631 -4.65 -9.80 37.13
C GLY A 631 -5.74 -9.78 36.05
N SER A 632 -5.35 -10.09 34.82
CA SER A 632 -6.26 -10.09 33.66
C SER A 632 -7.34 -11.16 33.74
N LEU A 633 -6.97 -12.40 34.07
CA LEU A 633 -7.90 -13.53 34.20
C LEU A 633 -8.91 -13.30 35.35
N ASP A 634 -8.45 -12.78 36.49
CA ASP A 634 -9.30 -12.35 37.60
C ASP A 634 -10.29 -11.26 37.18
N CYS A 635 -9.85 -10.29 36.38
CA CYS A 635 -10.73 -9.26 35.81
C CYS A 635 -11.80 -9.85 34.88
N TRP A 636 -11.42 -10.73 33.95
CA TRP A 636 -12.37 -11.47 33.10
C TRP A 636 -13.42 -12.20 33.92
N GLN A 637 -13.00 -13.04 34.88
CA GLN A 637 -13.89 -13.84 35.71
C GLN A 637 -14.81 -12.99 36.57
N LYS A 638 -14.30 -11.94 37.23
CA LYS A 638 -15.10 -11.05 38.07
C LYS A 638 -16.14 -10.26 37.28
N ILE A 639 -15.83 -9.81 36.06
CA ILE A 639 -16.83 -9.16 35.19
C ILE A 639 -17.91 -10.16 34.79
N LEU A 640 -17.52 -11.37 34.39
CA LEU A 640 -18.46 -12.41 33.96
C LEU A 640 -19.40 -12.83 35.11
N LYS A 641 -18.88 -12.95 36.34
CA LYS A 641 -19.65 -13.28 37.55
C LYS A 641 -20.53 -12.12 38.05
N ALA A 642 -20.06 -10.87 37.99
CA ALA A 642 -20.80 -9.72 38.55
C ALA A 642 -21.74 -9.00 37.57
N GLU A 643 -21.51 -9.11 36.26
CA GLU A 643 -22.23 -8.34 35.24
C GLU A 643 -22.71 -9.18 34.04
N GLY A 644 -22.29 -10.44 33.94
CA GLY A 644 -22.52 -11.29 32.79
C GLY A 644 -21.86 -10.77 31.51
N VAL A 645 -22.21 -11.39 30.38
CA VAL A 645 -21.66 -11.05 29.04
C VAL A 645 -21.95 -9.58 28.68
N ASN A 646 -23.10 -9.04 29.10
CA ASN A 646 -23.48 -7.64 28.87
C ASN A 646 -22.54 -6.62 29.56
N GLY A 647 -21.79 -7.02 30.60
CA GLY A 647 -20.79 -6.18 31.26
C GLY A 647 -19.64 -5.79 30.33
N PHE A 648 -19.28 -6.64 29.37
CA PHE A 648 -18.20 -6.40 28.42
C PHE A 648 -18.58 -5.35 27.36
N PHE A 649 -19.84 -5.30 26.94
CA PHE A 649 -20.33 -4.47 25.83
C PHE A 649 -20.86 -3.07 26.24
N ARG A 650 -20.69 -2.65 27.49
CA ARG A 650 -21.10 -1.31 27.94
C ARG A 650 -20.36 -0.21 27.17
N GLY A 651 -21.12 0.68 26.53
CA GLY A 651 -20.58 1.78 25.70
C GLY A 651 -20.29 1.40 24.23
N CYS A 652 -20.69 0.20 23.78
CA CYS A 652 -20.44 -0.27 22.41
C CYS A 652 -21.01 0.70 21.34
N LEU A 653 -22.26 1.14 21.46
CA LEU A 653 -22.86 2.14 20.57
C LEU A 653 -22.03 3.44 20.47
N THR A 654 -21.58 3.98 21.61
CA THR A 654 -20.74 5.18 21.66
C THR A 654 -19.37 4.95 21.00
N ASN A 655 -18.86 3.72 21.07
CA ASN A 655 -17.64 3.32 20.39
C ASN A 655 -17.81 3.19 18.87
N SER A 656 -18.98 2.79 18.36
CA SER A 656 -19.29 2.78 16.92
C SER A 656 -19.44 4.19 16.33
N LEU A 657 -19.93 5.16 17.12
CA LEU A 657 -19.88 6.58 16.74
C LEU A 657 -18.42 7.08 16.69
N ARG A 658 -17.59 6.70 17.66
CA ARG A 658 -16.15 7.02 17.65
C ARG A 658 -15.44 6.50 16.40
N THR A 659 -15.73 5.31 15.90
CA THR A 659 -15.01 4.74 14.73
C THR A 659 -15.19 5.56 13.46
N ALA A 660 -16.25 6.38 13.35
CA ALA A 660 -16.46 7.27 12.22
C ALA A 660 -15.26 8.22 11.98
N SER A 661 -14.56 8.66 13.05
CA SER A 661 -13.30 9.41 12.92
C SER A 661 -12.21 8.63 12.18
N GLY A 662 -12.06 7.34 12.50
CA GLY A 662 -11.08 6.46 11.87
C GLY A 662 -11.43 6.17 10.42
N ALA A 663 -12.72 5.98 10.12
CA ALA A 663 -13.21 5.79 8.75
C ALA A 663 -13.00 7.06 7.90
N PHE A 664 -13.26 8.24 8.48
CA PHE A 664 -13.04 9.53 7.81
C PHE A 664 -11.57 9.74 7.46
N VAL A 665 -10.67 9.60 8.44
CA VAL A 665 -9.22 9.73 8.20
C VAL A 665 -8.73 8.73 7.15
N LEU A 666 -9.25 7.50 7.14
CA LEU A 666 -8.87 6.51 6.13
C LEU A 666 -9.40 6.87 4.72
N ALA A 667 -10.64 7.34 4.61
CA ALA A 667 -11.21 7.78 3.34
C ALA A 667 -10.46 8.99 2.77
N THR A 668 -10.14 10.00 3.61
CA THR A 668 -9.34 11.16 3.19
C THR A 668 -7.93 10.74 2.76
N TYR A 669 -7.30 9.78 3.45
CA TYR A 669 -6.00 9.26 3.06
C TYR A 669 -6.01 8.58 1.68
N TYR A 670 -7.04 7.77 1.37
CA TYR A 670 -7.20 7.19 0.04
C TYR A 670 -7.50 8.23 -1.04
N GLU A 671 -8.29 9.26 -0.73
CA GLU A 671 -8.58 10.35 -1.67
C GLU A 671 -7.32 11.18 -1.96
N VAL A 672 -6.50 11.50 -0.95
CA VAL A 672 -5.21 12.20 -1.15
C VAL A 672 -4.25 11.38 -2.02
N ILE A 673 -4.14 10.07 -1.81
CA ILE A 673 -3.31 9.18 -2.65
C ILE A 673 -3.79 9.09 -4.10
N LYS A 674 -5.05 9.46 -4.40
CA LYS A 674 -5.56 9.46 -5.78
C LYS A 674 -5.03 10.63 -6.62
N TYR A 675 -4.58 11.70 -5.98
CA TYR A 675 -3.99 12.89 -6.62
C TYR A 675 -2.47 13.00 -6.40
N MET A 676 -1.85 11.95 -5.85
CA MET A 676 -0.40 11.75 -5.73
C MET A 676 0.06 10.63 -6.66
#